data_AF-A0A212SVX8-F1
#
_entry.id   AF-A0A212SVX8-F1
#
_cell.length_a   1.000
_cell.length_b   1.000
_cell.length_c   1.000
_cell.angle_alpha   90.00
_cell.angle_beta   90.00
_cell.angle_gamma   90.00
#
_symmetry.space_group_name_H-M   'P 1'
#
loop_
_entity.id
_entity.type
_entity.pdbx_description
1 polymer ?
#
loop_
_entity_poly.entity_id
_entity_poly.type
_entity_poly.pdbx_seq_one_letter_code
_entity_poly.pdbx_strand_id
1 'polypeptide(L)'
;MTVSGNVVPLHQPRRDAEQAATGLPREALTEWTTWLHERIESAWRPGEWHGDAYLFSGDVDHAGTAVYRCDVAACDALTRTRRGLCATCEKTHRAGSLGLKEFKATSVPDRKRVISGERPDCRVTGCPRDSVLWGLCNAHGSLRHKDLQRNPESELEGWIERQTPYGPSPACRVVGCRYDARATFGLCGIHQSRWKKVTATARGRRSVPSSAWLDRQAPFLNVHQFSLAPLHPVARLEMLYALQQRDERGQKIDPVAVRQAVAHLAERVDSIAIAEAGQLPSGKQANVDALLRETHRILRSAFDRFEGVDPTSRDVLDLSELGVKSLRGGTTQRPLGLDVTDIRQPWLREILVTWIFETKPNTTEARRGLRVCKAVSRALDTRVGGGMDPAKLVFADMNAVVDTFRVLPKLDGGPMSSKQRGALLSFFFKILDYNRAAGHLDGMSASFARHSSHVIKAEEVDEDEAGKALPESLIAQLDDYVDLMGQGVTHGKMTPEQVQAMARAIYELLRDTGRRPYEIAELRTSCLEHADGEWLLIWDNRKGRRLNRRLELEHDTVETIRTWRAVRDTLDLPTGSEGFLFPPAGENGIIRHLVPEQISSMIRKWADSVPVLLSEEFDGDGDRVPFDRSLIYPYAFRHSFCQRYADAGVRIEVLRELMDHKSMQTTQRYYKISHKRKREAVNVMRLHTVDRRGKSAPMASATAYEARSVAVIFGNCTEPSNVKAGGKACPIRFQCAACPFYRPDPSYLPVIEDHIRALKADKEMAVMMEADEFVVRNLEDQISAFKGTVETLRKLMESMGQDERDEVEQASTVLRKVRAVQGHGSAVSLGMPGFPGQRGGSTA
;
A
#
# COMPACT_ATOMS: atom_id res chain seq x y z
N MET A 1 -14.46 -36.53 12.54
CA MET A 1 -13.88 -36.07 11.25
C MET A 1 -12.38 -36.36 11.26
N THR A 2 -11.98 -37.46 10.61
CA THR A 2 -10.63 -38.05 10.69
C THR A 2 -9.64 -37.36 9.75
N VAL A 3 -8.64 -36.69 10.33
CA VAL A 3 -7.46 -36.14 9.63
C VAL A 3 -6.44 -37.26 9.44
N SER A 4 -6.41 -37.85 8.25
CA SER A 4 -5.37 -38.76 7.78
C SER A 4 -4.14 -37.98 7.31
N GLY A 5 -2.95 -38.49 7.65
CA GLY A 5 -1.68 -37.87 7.27
C GLY A 5 -1.55 -37.75 5.75
N ASN A 6 -1.07 -36.59 5.31
CA ASN A 6 -0.80 -36.27 3.91
C ASN A 6 0.35 -37.13 3.34
N VAL A 7 0.06 -38.39 3.06
CA VAL A 7 0.64 -39.11 1.92
C VAL A 7 -0.33 -38.86 0.79
N VAL A 8 -0.03 -37.89 -0.08
CA VAL A 8 -0.85 -37.62 -1.27
C VAL A 8 -0.88 -38.89 -2.13
N PRO A 9 -2.01 -39.58 -2.28
CA PRO A 9 -2.14 -40.67 -3.23
C PRO A 9 -2.20 -40.05 -4.62
N LEU A 10 -1.28 -40.43 -5.50
CA LEU A 10 -1.45 -40.23 -6.94
C LEU A 10 -2.62 -41.10 -7.40
N HIS A 11 -3.84 -40.54 -7.41
CA HIS A 11 -4.99 -41.12 -8.08
C HIS A 11 -5.65 -40.05 -8.98
N GLN A 12 -5.64 -40.37 -10.28
CA GLN A 12 -6.26 -39.63 -11.39
C GLN A 12 -7.79 -39.81 -11.39
N PRO A 13 -8.57 -38.83 -11.91
CA PRO A 13 -9.78 -39.11 -12.66
C PRO A 13 -9.41 -39.39 -14.13
N ARG A 14 -9.93 -40.51 -14.67
CA ARG A 14 -9.91 -40.84 -16.10
C ARG A 14 -10.62 -39.74 -16.92
N ARG A 15 -10.03 -39.37 -18.05
CA ARG A 15 -10.73 -38.75 -19.18
C ARG A 15 -10.25 -39.36 -20.48
N ASP A 16 -11.18 -39.36 -21.42
CA ASP A 16 -11.18 -40.07 -22.68
C ASP A 16 -10.03 -39.65 -23.60
N ALA A 17 -9.52 -40.64 -24.31
CA ALA A 17 -8.50 -40.47 -25.33
C ALA A 17 -9.13 -39.81 -26.55
N GLU A 18 -8.93 -38.50 -26.69
CA GLU A 18 -8.88 -37.79 -27.98
C GLU A 18 -8.63 -36.30 -27.74
N GLN A 19 -7.35 -35.89 -27.78
CA GLN A 19 -6.92 -34.58 -28.27
C GLN A 19 -5.39 -34.63 -28.43
N ALA A 20 -4.97 -34.74 -29.68
CA ALA A 20 -3.57 -34.82 -30.10
C ALA A 20 -2.82 -33.50 -29.82
N ALA A 21 -1.55 -33.65 -29.45
CA ALA A 21 -0.63 -32.61 -29.03
C ALA A 21 -0.33 -31.58 -30.13
N THR A 22 -0.49 -30.30 -29.80
CA THR A 22 0.19 -29.16 -30.45
C THR A 22 1.62 -29.08 -29.91
N GLY A 23 2.51 -29.93 -30.40
CA GLY A 23 3.93 -29.90 -30.07
C GLY A 23 4.75 -29.07 -31.07
N LEU A 24 5.79 -28.39 -30.60
CA LEU A 24 6.84 -27.80 -31.44
C LEU A 24 7.44 -28.86 -32.39
N PRO A 25 7.97 -28.45 -33.56
CA PRO A 25 8.84 -29.31 -34.36
C PRO A 25 9.98 -29.87 -33.51
N ARG A 26 10.34 -31.15 -33.73
CA ARG A 26 11.41 -31.83 -32.97
C ARG A 26 12.76 -31.10 -33.01
N GLU A 27 13.02 -30.39 -34.10
CA GLU A 27 14.22 -29.58 -34.31
C GLU A 27 14.28 -28.40 -33.34
N ALA A 28 13.21 -27.60 -33.26
CA ALA A 28 13.11 -26.48 -32.32
C ALA A 28 13.21 -26.92 -30.84
N LEU A 29 12.65 -28.09 -30.49
CA LEU A 29 12.81 -28.66 -29.14
C LEU A 29 14.27 -29.06 -28.83
N THR A 30 15.01 -29.50 -29.85
CA THR A 30 16.42 -29.89 -29.70
C THR A 30 17.28 -28.65 -29.51
N GLU A 31 17.08 -27.62 -30.32
CA GLU A 31 17.78 -26.34 -30.19
C GLU A 31 17.47 -25.65 -28.86
N TRP A 32 16.21 -25.65 -28.43
CA TRP A 32 15.81 -25.15 -27.12
C TRP A 32 16.49 -25.90 -25.97
N THR A 33 16.60 -27.22 -26.08
CA THR A 33 17.30 -28.06 -25.10
C THR A 33 18.79 -27.69 -25.00
N THR A 34 19.45 -27.47 -26.14
CA THR A 34 20.84 -26.99 -26.18
C THR A 34 20.98 -25.61 -25.54
N TRP A 35 20.07 -24.68 -25.87
CA TRP A 35 20.06 -23.33 -25.30
C TRP A 35 19.93 -23.34 -23.77
N LEU A 36 19.09 -24.23 -23.22
CA LEU A 36 18.95 -24.44 -21.78
C LEU A 36 20.22 -25.00 -21.15
N HIS A 37 20.86 -26.00 -21.78
CA HIS A 37 22.10 -26.59 -21.26
C HIS A 37 23.24 -25.57 -21.12
N GLU A 38 23.35 -24.62 -22.05
CA GLU A 38 24.34 -23.54 -21.99
C GLU A 38 24.12 -22.56 -20.82
N ARG A 39 22.90 -22.50 -20.28
CA ARG A 39 22.47 -21.48 -19.31
C ARG A 39 22.09 -22.04 -17.94
N ILE A 40 22.04 -23.36 -17.81
CA ILE A 40 21.82 -24.04 -16.54
C ILE A 40 23.16 -24.25 -15.86
N GLU A 41 23.29 -23.78 -14.63
CA GLU A 41 24.44 -24.09 -13.78
C GLU A 41 24.33 -25.54 -13.28
N SER A 42 25.23 -26.42 -13.72
CA SER A 42 25.20 -27.84 -13.35
C SER A 42 25.49 -28.09 -11.87
N ALA A 43 26.30 -27.22 -11.25
CA ALA A 43 26.66 -27.24 -9.83
C ALA A 43 25.79 -26.33 -8.95
N TRP A 44 24.58 -25.99 -9.40
CA TRP A 44 23.65 -25.14 -8.65
C TRP A 44 23.42 -25.65 -7.23
N ARG A 45 23.55 -24.78 -6.22
CA ARG A 45 23.45 -25.12 -4.78
C ARG A 45 24.27 -26.38 -4.42
N PRO A 46 25.61 -26.27 -4.38
CA PRO A 46 26.50 -27.39 -4.09
C PRO A 46 26.11 -28.11 -2.78
N GLY A 47 25.96 -29.43 -2.85
CA GLY A 47 25.56 -30.26 -1.71
C GLY A 47 24.05 -30.39 -1.50
N GLU A 48 23.23 -29.49 -2.07
CA GLU A 48 21.76 -29.64 -2.08
C GLU A 48 21.27 -30.28 -3.39
N TRP A 49 21.79 -29.86 -4.55
CA TRP A 49 21.40 -30.41 -5.85
C TRP A 49 22.28 -31.59 -6.28
N HIS A 50 21.64 -32.67 -6.74
CA HIS A 50 22.29 -33.84 -7.31
C HIS A 50 21.76 -34.07 -8.74
N GLY A 51 22.50 -33.53 -9.72
CA GLY A 51 22.11 -33.53 -11.14
C GLY A 51 21.82 -34.92 -11.71
N ASP A 52 22.67 -35.90 -11.42
CA ASP A 52 22.54 -37.27 -11.94
C ASP A 52 21.25 -37.98 -11.49
N ALA A 53 20.72 -37.60 -10.32
CA ALA A 53 19.48 -38.15 -9.77
C ALA A 53 18.27 -37.22 -9.95
N TYR A 54 18.48 -36.05 -10.55
CA TYR A 54 17.49 -34.96 -10.58
C TYR A 54 16.86 -34.70 -9.21
N LEU A 55 17.67 -34.76 -8.15
CA LEU A 55 17.23 -34.73 -6.76
C LEU A 55 17.77 -33.48 -6.08
N PHE A 56 16.88 -32.73 -5.48
CA PHE A 56 17.22 -31.64 -4.59
C PHE A 56 16.98 -32.06 -3.14
N SER A 57 17.99 -31.89 -2.29
CA SER A 57 17.96 -32.10 -0.85
C SER A 57 18.29 -30.81 -0.14
N GLY A 58 17.25 -30.05 0.21
CA GLY A 58 17.43 -28.72 0.79
C GLY A 58 18.08 -28.76 2.17
N ASP A 59 19.10 -27.94 2.35
CA ASP A 59 19.66 -27.59 3.65
C ASP A 59 18.62 -26.78 4.43
N VAL A 60 18.35 -27.23 5.64
CA VAL A 60 17.33 -26.67 6.55
C VAL A 60 17.80 -25.34 7.13
N ASP A 61 19.12 -25.15 7.22
CA ASP A 61 19.72 -23.96 7.79
C ASP A 61 20.00 -22.88 6.72
N HIS A 62 19.83 -23.22 5.43
CA HIS A 62 19.94 -22.28 4.32
C HIS A 62 18.69 -21.38 4.18
N ALA A 63 18.88 -20.06 4.25
CA ALA A 63 17.79 -19.07 4.25
C ALA A 63 16.92 -19.09 2.97
N GLY A 64 17.48 -19.57 1.86
CA GLY A 64 16.82 -19.73 0.56
C GLY A 64 15.94 -20.98 0.43
N THR A 65 15.86 -21.84 1.44
CA THR A 65 15.01 -23.06 1.42
C THR A 65 13.85 -22.88 2.40
N ALA A 66 12.61 -23.06 1.93
CA ALA A 66 11.40 -22.88 2.74
C ALA A 66 11.03 -24.14 3.53
N VAL A 67 11.98 -24.62 4.33
CA VAL A 67 11.79 -25.72 5.28
C VAL A 67 12.38 -25.29 6.62
N TYR A 68 11.76 -25.73 7.72
CA TYR A 68 12.14 -25.30 9.07
C TYR A 68 12.10 -26.47 10.03
N ARG A 69 12.81 -26.38 11.15
CA ARG A 69 12.70 -27.33 12.25
C ARG A 69 11.40 -27.10 13.01
N CYS A 70 10.83 -28.17 13.56
CA CYS A 70 9.69 -28.11 14.47
C CYS A 70 10.06 -27.26 15.68
N ASP A 71 9.13 -26.41 16.11
CA ASP A 71 9.39 -25.47 17.22
C ASP A 71 9.28 -26.12 18.61
N VAL A 72 9.05 -27.44 18.69
CA VAL A 72 9.08 -28.20 19.94
C VAL A 72 10.53 -28.53 20.27
N ALA A 73 11.01 -28.15 21.45
CA ALA A 73 12.42 -28.25 21.85
C ALA A 73 13.00 -29.67 21.73
N ALA A 74 12.20 -30.70 22.05
CA ALA A 74 12.60 -32.11 21.94
C ALA A 74 12.36 -32.72 20.54
N CYS A 75 11.95 -31.93 19.55
CA CYS A 75 11.59 -32.37 18.20
C CYS A 75 12.59 -31.85 17.16
N ASP A 76 13.17 -32.77 16.40
CA ASP A 76 14.06 -32.51 15.27
C ASP A 76 13.33 -32.61 13.91
N ALA A 77 12.03 -32.91 13.92
CA ALA A 77 11.25 -33.07 12.70
C ALA A 77 11.16 -31.77 11.92
N LEU A 78 11.06 -31.90 10.60
CA LEU A 78 10.97 -30.75 9.71
C LEU A 78 9.50 -30.37 9.43
N THR A 79 9.26 -29.08 9.22
CA THR A 79 7.97 -28.47 8.94
C THR A 79 8.09 -27.43 7.84
N ARG A 80 6.96 -27.11 7.21
CA ARG A 80 6.85 -26.06 6.17
C ARG A 80 6.62 -24.68 6.75
N THR A 81 6.28 -24.60 8.03
CA THR A 81 5.87 -23.37 8.71
C THR A 81 6.98 -22.89 9.63
N ARG A 82 7.50 -21.68 9.40
CA ARG A 82 8.53 -21.06 10.26
C ARG A 82 8.00 -20.92 11.68
N ARG A 83 8.74 -21.40 12.69
CA ARG A 83 8.30 -21.50 14.10
C ARG A 83 6.98 -22.27 14.30
N GLY A 84 6.66 -23.16 13.37
CA GLY A 84 5.48 -24.02 13.41
C GLY A 84 5.77 -25.41 13.97
N LEU A 85 4.71 -26.19 14.14
CA LEU A 85 4.82 -27.59 14.57
C LEU A 85 4.94 -28.51 13.33
N CYS A 86 5.57 -29.67 13.49
CA CYS A 86 5.45 -30.76 12.52
C CYS A 86 4.05 -31.39 12.62
N ALA A 87 3.62 -32.15 11.61
CA ALA A 87 2.27 -32.72 11.57
C ALA A 87 1.94 -33.62 12.78
N THR A 88 2.94 -34.33 13.32
CA THR A 88 2.79 -35.17 14.51
C THR A 88 2.60 -34.32 15.76
N CYS A 89 3.50 -33.37 16.01
CA CYS A 89 3.39 -32.45 17.15
C CYS A 89 2.13 -31.60 17.10
N GLU A 90 1.69 -31.17 15.91
CA GLU A 90 0.44 -30.45 15.72
C GLU A 90 -0.77 -31.30 16.10
N LYS A 91 -0.79 -32.56 15.69
CA LYS A 91 -1.86 -33.49 16.08
C LYS A 91 -1.87 -33.76 17.58
N THR A 92 -0.70 -33.96 18.19
CA THR A 92 -0.56 -34.17 19.64
C THR A 92 -1.00 -32.93 20.42
N HIS A 93 -0.61 -31.74 19.97
CA HIS A 93 -1.02 -30.47 20.58
C HIS A 93 -2.54 -30.30 20.53
N ARG A 94 -3.16 -30.51 19.35
CA ARG A 94 -4.63 -30.44 19.18
C ARG A 94 -5.40 -31.46 20.03
N ALA A 95 -4.78 -32.58 20.38
CA ALA A 95 -5.38 -33.60 21.24
C ALA A 95 -5.11 -33.37 22.73
N GLY A 96 -4.20 -32.45 23.08
CA GLY A 96 -3.83 -32.12 24.45
C GLY A 96 -4.49 -30.83 24.95
N SER A 97 -4.32 -30.56 26.24
CA SER A 97 -4.84 -29.36 26.92
C SER A 97 -3.78 -28.27 27.14
N LEU A 98 -2.51 -28.53 26.81
CA LEU A 98 -1.40 -27.59 27.04
C LEU A 98 -1.49 -26.38 26.10
N GLY A 99 -1.20 -25.19 26.64
CA GLY A 99 -1.01 -23.99 25.84
C GLY A 99 0.17 -24.15 24.87
N LEU A 100 0.11 -23.51 23.69
CA LEU A 100 1.10 -23.72 22.62
C LEU A 100 2.55 -23.46 23.06
N LYS A 101 2.78 -22.43 23.89
CA LYS A 101 4.11 -22.08 24.42
C LYS A 101 4.66 -23.17 25.35
N GLU A 102 3.81 -23.63 26.27
CA GLU A 102 4.15 -24.70 27.21
C GLU A 102 4.39 -26.02 26.48
N PHE A 103 3.51 -26.37 25.54
CA PHE A 103 3.66 -27.56 24.69
C PHE A 103 4.99 -27.58 23.94
N LYS A 104 5.39 -26.45 23.34
CA LYS A 104 6.67 -26.32 22.63
C LYS A 104 7.88 -26.56 23.54
N ALA A 105 7.80 -26.15 24.80
CA ALA A 105 8.89 -26.30 25.76
C ALA A 105 8.98 -27.71 26.36
N THR A 106 7.85 -28.34 26.68
CA THR A 106 7.82 -29.54 27.53
C THR A 106 7.43 -30.83 26.81
N SER A 107 6.81 -30.75 25.62
CA SER A 107 6.34 -31.95 24.93
C SER A 107 7.49 -32.77 24.34
N VAL A 108 7.53 -34.06 24.67
CA VAL A 108 8.44 -35.03 24.05
C VAL A 108 7.66 -35.85 23.02
N PRO A 109 7.94 -35.71 21.72
CA PRO A 109 7.19 -36.45 20.69
C PRO A 109 7.54 -37.95 20.71
N ASP A 110 6.51 -38.81 20.65
CA ASP A 110 6.68 -40.26 20.50
C ASP A 110 7.21 -40.59 19.08
N ARG A 111 8.46 -41.03 18.99
CA ARG A 111 9.19 -41.30 17.75
C ARG A 111 8.95 -42.70 17.16
N LYS A 112 7.89 -43.40 17.55
CA LYS A 112 7.58 -44.77 17.03
C LYS A 112 7.43 -44.90 15.52
N ARG A 113 7.39 -43.81 14.75
CA ARG A 113 7.43 -43.81 13.28
C ARG A 113 8.58 -42.97 12.78
N VAL A 114 9.52 -43.58 12.06
CA VAL A 114 10.64 -42.86 11.45
C VAL A 114 10.10 -42.01 10.29
N ILE A 115 10.08 -40.69 10.47
CA ILE A 115 9.55 -39.72 9.50
C ILE A 115 10.65 -39.25 8.52
N SER A 116 11.93 -39.47 8.82
CA SER A 116 13.08 -38.98 8.04
C SER A 116 13.43 -39.82 6.80
N GLY A 117 12.66 -40.86 6.49
CA GLY A 117 12.96 -41.77 5.39
C GLY A 117 14.29 -42.53 5.52
N GLU A 118 15.04 -42.34 6.61
CA GLU A 118 16.18 -43.15 6.99
C GLU A 118 15.61 -44.33 7.74
N ARG A 119 15.77 -45.52 7.17
CA ARG A 119 15.36 -46.72 7.88
C ARG A 119 16.55 -47.10 8.75
N PRO A 120 16.35 -47.34 10.05
CA PRO A 120 17.41 -47.96 10.83
C PRO A 120 17.70 -49.34 10.24
N ASP A 121 18.89 -49.85 10.50
CA ASP A 121 19.26 -51.21 10.14
C ASP A 121 18.30 -52.22 10.77
N CYS A 122 18.29 -53.42 10.19
CA CYS A 122 17.56 -54.55 10.75
C CYS A 122 18.01 -54.81 12.20
N ARG A 123 17.03 -55.01 13.09
CA ARG A 123 17.28 -55.32 14.52
C ARG A 123 18.00 -56.65 14.75
N VAL A 124 18.14 -57.51 13.73
CA VAL A 124 18.97 -58.72 13.82
C VAL A 124 20.43 -58.29 13.78
N THR A 125 21.16 -58.55 14.86
CA THR A 125 22.56 -58.15 15.06
C THR A 125 23.43 -58.54 13.86
N GLY A 126 24.14 -57.55 13.29
CA GLY A 126 25.05 -57.73 12.16
C GLY A 126 24.37 -57.77 10.77
N CYS A 127 23.06 -57.52 10.66
CA CYS A 127 22.36 -57.47 9.38
C CYS A 127 22.33 -56.02 8.83
N PRO A 128 23.06 -55.70 7.74
CA PRO A 128 23.21 -54.34 7.22
C PRO A 128 22.07 -53.92 6.29
N ARG A 129 20.89 -54.53 6.43
CA ARG A 129 19.73 -54.31 5.54
C ARG A 129 18.73 -53.37 6.18
N ASP A 130 18.07 -52.55 5.38
CA ASP A 130 17.08 -51.57 5.84
C ASP A 130 15.91 -52.25 6.57
N SER A 131 15.57 -51.76 7.77
CA SER A 131 14.36 -52.17 8.47
C SER A 131 13.09 -51.69 7.77
N VAL A 132 12.02 -52.49 7.79
CA VAL A 132 10.75 -52.19 7.11
C VAL A 132 9.56 -52.31 8.04
N LEU A 133 9.39 -53.46 8.69
CA LEU A 133 8.29 -53.76 9.59
C LEU A 133 8.85 -54.43 10.85
N TRP A 134 8.36 -54.05 12.03
CA TRP A 134 8.86 -54.53 13.33
C TRP A 134 10.36 -54.24 13.59
N GLY A 135 10.95 -53.29 12.85
CA GLY A 135 12.40 -53.06 12.87
C GLY A 135 13.21 -54.12 12.13
N LEU A 136 12.56 -55.00 11.35
CA LEU A 136 13.22 -56.08 10.61
C LEU A 136 13.31 -55.78 9.12
N CYS A 137 14.35 -56.26 8.44
CA CYS A 137 14.44 -56.20 6.99
C CYS A 137 13.32 -57.03 6.33
N ASN A 138 13.04 -56.83 5.03
CA ASN A 138 11.94 -57.57 4.36
C ASN A 138 12.08 -59.11 4.47
N ALA A 139 13.31 -59.64 4.46
CA ALA A 139 13.56 -61.07 4.56
C ALA A 139 13.22 -61.60 5.96
N HIS A 140 13.77 -60.98 7.01
CA HIS A 140 13.46 -61.32 8.40
C HIS A 140 11.99 -61.06 8.74
N GLY A 141 11.39 -59.97 8.24
CA GLY A 141 9.96 -59.70 8.41
C GLY A 141 9.07 -60.78 7.78
N SER A 142 9.47 -61.36 6.65
CA SER A 142 8.75 -62.48 6.02
C SER A 142 8.84 -63.76 6.85
N LEU A 143 10.01 -64.03 7.45
CA LEU A 143 10.17 -65.16 8.39
C LEU A 143 9.37 -64.94 9.67
N ARG A 144 9.36 -63.72 10.21
CA ARG A 144 8.57 -63.35 11.37
C ARG A 144 7.07 -63.49 11.11
N HIS A 145 6.61 -63.15 9.90
CA HIS A 145 5.21 -63.35 9.54
C HIS A 145 4.84 -64.85 9.51
N LYS A 146 5.73 -65.71 8.99
CA LYS A 146 5.54 -67.18 9.02
C LYS A 146 5.58 -67.74 10.45
N ASP A 147 6.43 -67.18 11.32
CA ASP A 147 6.51 -67.53 12.73
C ASP A 147 5.19 -67.22 13.46
N LEU A 148 4.67 -66.01 13.29
CA LEU A 148 3.37 -65.60 13.87
C LEU A 148 2.18 -66.39 13.33
N GLN A 149 2.23 -66.86 12.08
CA GLN A 149 1.21 -67.77 11.55
C GLN A 149 1.22 -69.15 12.22
N ARG A 150 2.38 -69.59 12.72
CA ARG A 150 2.53 -70.89 13.41
C ARG A 150 2.32 -70.76 14.92
N ASN A 151 2.77 -69.65 15.50
CA ASN A 151 2.65 -69.33 16.91
C ASN A 151 2.28 -67.84 17.08
N PRO A 152 0.98 -67.53 17.18
CA PRO A 152 0.51 -66.14 17.34
C PRO A 152 1.03 -65.43 18.60
N GLU A 153 1.42 -66.17 19.64
CA GLU A 153 1.92 -65.63 20.92
C GLU A 153 3.45 -65.48 20.96
N SER A 154 4.14 -65.80 19.86
CA SER A 154 5.61 -65.70 19.78
C SER A 154 6.09 -64.26 20.04
N GLU A 155 6.96 -64.05 21.03
CA GLU A 155 7.54 -62.75 21.35
C GLU A 155 8.56 -62.29 20.29
N LEU A 156 8.62 -60.99 19.99
CA LEU A 156 9.50 -60.43 18.96
C LEU A 156 10.99 -60.50 19.34
N GLU A 157 11.35 -60.16 20.58
CA GLU A 157 12.76 -60.10 21.02
C GLU A 157 13.39 -61.49 21.01
N GLY A 158 12.76 -62.46 21.68
CA GLY A 158 13.24 -63.85 21.66
C GLY A 158 13.27 -64.46 20.26
N TRP A 159 12.42 -63.99 19.33
CA TRP A 159 12.51 -64.42 17.93
C TRP A 159 13.73 -63.84 17.21
N ILE A 160 14.05 -62.56 17.44
CA ILE A 160 15.20 -61.85 16.84
C ILE A 160 16.52 -62.51 17.24
N GLU A 161 16.69 -62.84 18.52
CA GLU A 161 17.92 -63.45 19.05
C GLU A 161 18.27 -64.79 18.38
N ARG A 162 17.27 -65.49 17.84
CA ARG A 162 17.45 -66.78 17.15
C ARG A 162 17.77 -66.65 15.65
N GLN A 163 17.86 -65.43 15.11
CA GLN A 163 18.07 -65.20 13.68
C GLN A 163 19.54 -64.94 13.35
N THR A 164 19.96 -65.38 12.16
CA THR A 164 21.26 -65.04 11.59
C THR A 164 21.16 -63.80 10.68
N PRO A 165 22.21 -62.96 10.62
CA PRO A 165 22.24 -61.83 9.71
C PRO A 165 22.32 -62.28 8.24
N TYR A 166 21.93 -61.38 7.34
CA TYR A 166 22.12 -61.56 5.89
C TYR A 166 23.15 -60.56 5.36
N GLY A 167 23.79 -60.85 4.23
CA GLY A 167 24.64 -59.88 3.53
C GLY A 167 23.84 -58.69 2.95
N PRO A 168 24.50 -57.62 2.49
CA PRO A 168 23.84 -56.43 1.95
C PRO A 168 22.91 -56.77 0.77
N SER A 169 21.84 -55.98 0.61
CA SER A 169 20.91 -56.12 -0.52
C SER A 169 21.27 -55.12 -1.61
N PRO A 170 21.04 -55.45 -2.90
CA PRO A 170 21.14 -54.45 -3.97
C PRO A 170 20.15 -53.30 -3.72
N ALA A 171 20.55 -52.08 -4.09
CA ALA A 171 19.68 -50.92 -4.04
C ALA A 171 18.55 -51.00 -5.09
N CYS A 172 17.48 -50.25 -4.87
CA CYS A 172 16.40 -50.08 -5.84
C CYS A 172 16.93 -49.54 -7.18
N ARG A 173 16.43 -50.08 -8.30
CA ARG A 173 16.76 -49.63 -9.66
C ARG A 173 16.31 -48.20 -10.01
N VAL A 174 15.52 -47.54 -9.16
CA VAL A 174 15.15 -46.13 -9.35
C VAL A 174 16.30 -45.26 -8.85
N VAL A 175 16.82 -44.39 -9.73
CA VAL A 175 17.94 -43.50 -9.42
C VAL A 175 17.62 -42.62 -8.21
N GLY A 176 18.59 -42.45 -7.31
CA GLY A 176 18.44 -41.70 -6.06
C GLY A 176 17.60 -42.40 -4.97
N CYS A 177 17.09 -43.62 -5.22
CA CYS A 177 16.38 -44.39 -4.21
C CYS A 177 17.37 -45.22 -3.38
N ARG A 178 17.52 -44.88 -2.10
CA ARG A 178 18.44 -45.58 -1.17
C ARG A 178 17.95 -46.91 -0.62
N TYR A 179 16.69 -47.28 -0.87
CA TYR A 179 16.09 -48.45 -0.23
C TYR A 179 16.49 -49.76 -0.88
N ASP A 180 16.65 -50.79 -0.05
CA ASP A 180 16.87 -52.17 -0.48
C ASP A 180 15.82 -52.64 -1.50
N ALA A 181 16.30 -53.18 -2.62
CA ALA A 181 15.49 -53.86 -3.61
C ALA A 181 14.88 -55.15 -3.02
N ARG A 182 13.65 -55.45 -3.43
CA ARG A 182 13.06 -56.76 -3.23
C ARG A 182 13.51 -57.68 -4.37
N ALA A 183 13.55 -58.99 -4.09
CA ALA A 183 13.94 -60.02 -5.06
C ALA A 183 13.18 -59.94 -6.39
N THR A 184 11.95 -59.42 -6.39
CA THR A 184 11.15 -59.23 -7.61
C THR A 184 11.43 -57.88 -8.28
N PHE A 185 11.93 -57.91 -9.52
CA PHE A 185 12.19 -56.75 -10.42
C PHE A 185 13.29 -55.77 -10.01
N GLY A 186 13.98 -55.98 -8.89
CA GLY A 186 15.02 -55.06 -8.40
C GLY A 186 14.45 -53.73 -7.88
N LEU A 187 13.20 -53.73 -7.41
CA LEU A 187 12.52 -52.54 -6.89
C LEU A 187 12.28 -52.64 -5.39
N CYS A 188 12.39 -51.52 -4.67
CA CYS A 188 11.94 -51.46 -3.28
C CYS A 188 10.42 -51.62 -3.19
N GLY A 189 9.88 -51.84 -1.99
CA GLY A 189 8.44 -52.08 -1.81
C GLY A 189 7.52 -50.95 -2.31
N ILE A 190 7.99 -49.70 -2.24
CA ILE A 190 7.23 -48.52 -2.69
C ILE A 190 7.16 -48.50 -4.22
N HIS A 191 8.31 -48.58 -4.90
CA HIS A 191 8.36 -48.57 -6.36
C HIS A 191 7.73 -49.83 -6.97
N GLN A 192 7.86 -50.98 -6.31
CA GLN A 192 7.15 -52.19 -6.74
C GLN A 192 5.64 -52.02 -6.69
N SER A 193 5.11 -51.33 -5.66
CA SER A 193 3.67 -51.04 -5.56
C SER A 193 3.22 -50.06 -6.64
N ARG A 194 4.03 -49.04 -6.96
CA ARG A 194 3.77 -48.12 -8.10
C ARG A 194 3.76 -48.86 -9.43
N TRP A 195 4.75 -49.71 -9.68
CA TRP A 195 4.82 -50.53 -10.89
C TRP A 195 3.59 -51.42 -11.03
N LYS A 196 3.22 -52.13 -9.96
CA LYS A 196 2.00 -52.97 -9.94
C LYS A 196 0.75 -52.17 -10.32
N LYS A 197 0.58 -50.95 -9.79
CA LYS A 197 -0.57 -50.10 -10.13
C LYS A 197 -0.62 -49.75 -11.62
N VAL A 198 0.52 -49.41 -12.23
CA VAL A 198 0.61 -49.09 -13.65
C VAL A 198 0.33 -50.32 -14.52
N THR A 199 0.82 -51.49 -14.11
CA THR A 199 0.60 -52.74 -14.87
C THR A 199 -0.76 -53.40 -14.61
N ALA A 200 -1.50 -52.99 -13.58
CA ALA A 200 -2.79 -53.60 -13.22
C ALA A 200 -3.87 -53.43 -14.31
N THR A 201 -3.70 -52.44 -15.19
CA THR A 201 -4.58 -52.16 -16.33
C THR A 201 -4.16 -52.90 -17.61
N ALA A 202 -2.93 -53.42 -17.69
CA ALA A 202 -2.44 -54.18 -18.83
C ALA A 202 -2.75 -55.67 -18.64
N ARG A 203 -3.78 -56.18 -19.33
CA ARG A 203 -4.12 -57.62 -19.32
C ARG A 203 -3.06 -58.42 -20.09
N GLY A 204 -2.07 -58.96 -19.39
CA GLY A 204 -1.16 -59.99 -19.92
C GLY A 204 0.30 -59.85 -19.48
N ARG A 205 0.84 -60.91 -18.85
CA ARG A 205 2.21 -61.14 -18.34
C ARG A 205 2.81 -60.05 -17.43
N ARG A 206 3.47 -60.51 -16.35
CA ARG A 206 4.30 -59.69 -15.45
C ARG A 206 5.46 -59.09 -16.26
N SER A 207 5.30 -57.89 -16.79
CA SER A 207 6.36 -57.18 -17.49
C SER A 207 7.39 -56.63 -16.49
N VAL A 208 8.66 -56.72 -16.86
CA VAL A 208 9.76 -56.07 -16.12
C VAL A 208 9.64 -54.55 -16.32
N PRO A 209 9.92 -53.72 -15.31
CA PRO A 209 9.92 -52.27 -15.47
C PRO A 209 10.84 -51.82 -16.61
N SER A 210 10.30 -51.02 -17.53
CA SER A 210 11.08 -50.43 -18.63
C SER A 210 12.03 -49.34 -18.12
N SER A 211 13.11 -49.08 -18.86
CA SER A 211 14.03 -47.97 -18.58
C SER A 211 13.29 -46.62 -18.54
N ALA A 212 12.38 -46.39 -19.49
CA ALA A 212 11.55 -45.18 -19.55
C ALA A 212 10.67 -45.00 -18.30
N TRP A 213 10.14 -46.09 -17.72
CA TRP A 213 9.38 -45.98 -16.48
C TRP A 213 10.30 -45.64 -15.30
N LEU A 214 11.45 -46.33 -15.20
CA LEU A 214 12.44 -46.13 -14.12
C LEU A 214 12.98 -44.71 -14.09
N ASP A 215 13.36 -44.17 -15.25
CA ASP A 215 13.88 -42.81 -15.42
C ASP A 215 12.88 -41.73 -14.97
N ARG A 216 11.58 -42.04 -15.04
CA ARG A 216 10.50 -41.12 -14.64
C ARG A 216 9.99 -41.33 -13.22
N GLN A 217 10.67 -42.12 -12.39
CA GLN A 217 10.26 -42.31 -11.00
C GLN A 217 11.03 -41.40 -10.05
N ALA A 218 10.29 -40.61 -9.26
CA ALA A 218 10.89 -39.97 -8.09
C ALA A 218 11.29 -41.02 -7.02
N PRO A 219 12.42 -40.82 -6.32
CA PRO A 219 12.76 -41.60 -5.13
C PRO A 219 11.78 -41.32 -3.98
N PHE A 220 12.03 -41.90 -2.82
CA PHE A 220 11.34 -41.46 -1.61
C PHE A 220 11.86 -40.07 -1.20
N LEU A 221 10.95 -39.13 -0.94
CA LEU A 221 11.29 -37.72 -0.72
C LEU A 221 10.79 -37.24 0.64
N ASN A 222 11.72 -36.79 1.49
CA ASN A 222 11.43 -36.06 2.73
C ASN A 222 10.94 -34.64 2.46
N VAL A 223 10.40 -33.95 3.47
CA VAL A 223 9.78 -32.62 3.29
C VAL A 223 10.74 -31.54 2.74
N HIS A 224 12.05 -31.66 2.97
CA HIS A 224 13.08 -30.75 2.43
C HIS A 224 13.53 -31.13 1.01
N GLN A 225 12.99 -32.20 0.41
CA GLN A 225 13.45 -32.75 -0.86
C GLN A 225 12.41 -32.62 -1.97
N PHE A 226 12.87 -32.49 -3.22
CA PHE A 226 12.05 -32.68 -4.41
C PHE A 226 12.84 -33.38 -5.50
N SER A 227 12.17 -34.02 -6.45
CA SER A 227 12.81 -34.62 -7.62
C SER A 227 12.12 -34.16 -8.90
N LEU A 228 12.93 -33.83 -9.91
CA LEU A 228 12.45 -33.47 -11.24
C LEU A 228 12.30 -34.68 -12.17
N ALA A 229 12.83 -35.85 -11.79
CA ALA A 229 12.77 -37.08 -12.59
C ALA A 229 11.39 -37.41 -13.19
N PRO A 230 10.24 -37.19 -12.51
CA PRO A 230 8.93 -37.45 -13.12
C PRO A 230 8.59 -36.65 -14.39
N LEU A 231 9.19 -35.46 -14.56
CA LEU A 231 8.98 -34.63 -15.74
C LEU A 231 9.58 -35.26 -17.00
N HIS A 232 9.06 -34.86 -18.16
CA HIS A 232 9.70 -35.17 -19.44
C HIS A 232 11.08 -34.52 -19.55
N PRO A 233 12.02 -35.08 -20.35
CA PRO A 233 13.42 -34.62 -20.38
C PRO A 233 13.59 -33.11 -20.56
N VAL A 234 12.87 -32.48 -21.51
CA VAL A 234 12.93 -31.03 -21.73
C VAL A 234 12.33 -30.26 -20.54
N ALA A 235 11.16 -30.68 -20.06
CA ALA A 235 10.53 -30.09 -18.86
C ALA A 235 11.39 -30.18 -17.59
N ARG A 236 12.29 -31.18 -17.45
CA ARG A 236 13.26 -31.24 -16.34
C ARG A 236 14.22 -30.06 -16.38
N LEU A 237 14.78 -29.78 -17.55
CA LEU A 237 15.73 -28.68 -17.77
C LEU A 237 15.02 -27.33 -17.59
N GLU A 238 13.82 -27.19 -18.16
CA GLU A 238 13.01 -25.99 -18.00
C GLU A 238 12.67 -25.70 -16.54
N MET A 239 12.19 -26.70 -15.79
CA MET A 239 11.90 -26.53 -14.37
C MET A 239 13.17 -26.17 -13.59
N LEU A 240 14.30 -26.82 -13.88
CA LEU A 240 15.58 -26.50 -13.24
C LEU A 240 16.03 -25.07 -13.52
N TYR A 241 16.01 -24.65 -14.79
CA TYR A 241 16.32 -23.28 -15.19
C TYR A 241 15.42 -22.27 -14.46
N ALA A 242 14.10 -22.51 -14.43
CA ALA A 242 13.18 -21.62 -13.74
C ALA A 242 13.44 -21.53 -12.22
N LEU A 243 13.86 -22.63 -11.59
CA LEU A 243 14.24 -22.65 -10.17
C LEU A 243 15.56 -21.94 -9.91
N GLN A 244 16.55 -22.04 -10.80
CA GLN A 244 17.81 -21.28 -10.72
C GLN A 244 17.53 -19.78 -10.86
N GLN A 245 16.73 -19.39 -11.86
CA GLN A 245 16.30 -18.00 -12.04
C GLN A 245 15.51 -17.48 -10.83
N ARG A 246 14.70 -18.33 -10.18
CA ARG A 246 14.01 -17.96 -8.94
C ARG A 246 15.01 -17.72 -7.79
N ASP A 247 16.01 -18.57 -7.68
CA ASP A 247 17.01 -18.55 -6.60
C ASP A 247 17.96 -17.36 -6.73
N GLU A 248 18.44 -17.05 -7.95
CA GLU A 248 19.24 -15.86 -8.26
C GLU A 248 18.54 -14.54 -7.87
N ARG A 249 17.20 -14.53 -7.94
CA ARG A 249 16.35 -13.41 -7.54
C ARG A 249 16.17 -13.31 -6.01
N GLY A 250 16.85 -14.15 -5.24
CA GLY A 250 16.77 -14.24 -3.78
C GLY A 250 15.44 -14.79 -3.26
N GLN A 251 14.65 -15.45 -4.12
CA GLN A 251 13.39 -16.04 -3.69
C GLN A 251 13.59 -17.44 -3.12
N LYS A 252 12.83 -17.77 -2.07
CA LYS A 252 12.91 -19.10 -1.45
C LYS A 252 12.35 -20.20 -2.35
N ILE A 253 12.96 -21.36 -2.28
CA ILE A 253 12.51 -22.61 -2.89
C ILE A 253 11.69 -23.39 -1.84
N ASP A 254 10.43 -23.70 -2.13
CA ASP A 254 9.59 -24.59 -1.32
C ASP A 254 9.59 -25.99 -1.95
N PRO A 255 10.34 -26.98 -1.40
CA PRO A 255 10.43 -28.31 -1.97
C PRO A 255 9.09 -29.03 -2.12
N VAL A 256 8.14 -28.76 -1.23
CA VAL A 256 6.82 -29.39 -1.28
C VAL A 256 5.98 -28.77 -2.40
N ALA A 257 6.03 -27.44 -2.55
CA ALA A 257 5.35 -26.77 -3.66
C ALA A 257 5.93 -27.22 -5.02
N VAL A 258 7.25 -27.33 -5.13
CA VAL A 258 7.92 -27.86 -6.35
C VAL A 258 7.48 -29.29 -6.62
N ARG A 259 7.45 -30.17 -5.61
CA ARG A 259 6.98 -31.54 -5.76
C ARG A 259 5.54 -31.62 -6.27
N GLN A 260 4.65 -30.79 -5.74
CA GLN A 260 3.26 -30.72 -6.18
C GLN A 260 3.15 -30.20 -7.61
N ALA A 261 3.93 -29.18 -7.98
CA ALA A 261 4.03 -28.68 -9.35
C ALA A 261 4.51 -29.76 -10.32
N VAL A 262 5.59 -30.48 -9.98
CA VAL A 262 6.11 -31.62 -10.77
C VAL A 262 5.04 -32.69 -10.97
N ALA A 263 4.35 -33.10 -9.90
CA ALA A 263 3.29 -34.11 -9.99
C ALA A 263 2.12 -33.67 -10.89
N HIS A 264 1.86 -32.36 -11.01
CA HIS A 264 0.85 -31.84 -11.91
C HIS A 264 1.30 -31.77 -13.37
N LEU A 265 2.56 -31.45 -13.63
CA LEU A 265 3.10 -31.26 -14.97
C LEU A 265 3.52 -32.59 -15.63
N ALA A 266 3.98 -33.56 -14.85
CA ALA A 266 4.60 -34.79 -15.34
C ALA A 266 3.78 -35.54 -16.40
N GLU A 267 2.45 -35.62 -16.27
CA GLU A 267 1.59 -36.34 -17.21
C GLU A 267 0.89 -35.44 -18.24
N ARG A 268 1.13 -34.11 -18.18
CA ARG A 268 0.35 -33.12 -18.94
C ARG A 268 1.13 -32.39 -20.00
N VAL A 269 2.43 -32.18 -19.79
CA VAL A 269 3.25 -31.36 -20.67
C VAL A 269 4.61 -32.01 -20.92
N ASP A 270 5.01 -32.02 -22.19
CA ASP A 270 6.36 -32.42 -22.62
C ASP A 270 7.36 -31.26 -22.44
N SER A 271 6.88 -30.03 -22.69
CA SER A 271 7.56 -28.76 -22.45
C SER A 271 6.58 -27.78 -21.77
N ILE A 272 7.03 -27.21 -20.66
CA ILE A 272 6.37 -26.17 -19.88
C ILE A 272 6.42 -24.85 -20.65
N ALA A 273 7.53 -24.56 -21.35
CA ALA A 273 7.72 -23.30 -22.06
C ALA A 273 6.61 -23.06 -23.10
N ILE A 274 6.22 -24.09 -23.86
CA ILE A 274 5.20 -23.99 -24.91
C ILE A 274 3.79 -24.34 -24.46
N ALA A 275 3.61 -24.82 -23.23
CA ALA A 275 2.29 -25.17 -22.71
C ALA A 275 1.34 -23.97 -22.78
N GLU A 276 0.12 -24.21 -23.24
CA GLU A 276 -0.95 -23.21 -23.23
C GLU A 276 -1.38 -22.93 -21.78
N ALA A 277 -1.83 -21.71 -21.51
CA ALA A 277 -2.23 -21.30 -20.16
C ALA A 277 -3.33 -22.20 -19.55
N GLY A 278 -4.21 -22.77 -20.39
CA GLY A 278 -5.25 -23.72 -19.97
C GLY A 278 -4.74 -25.12 -19.58
N GLN A 279 -3.54 -25.50 -20.02
CA GLN A 279 -2.89 -26.77 -19.65
C GLN A 279 -2.24 -26.70 -18.26
N LEU A 280 -2.00 -25.48 -17.76
CA LEU A 280 -1.47 -25.24 -16.42
C LEU A 280 -2.60 -25.34 -15.38
N PRO A 281 -2.44 -26.16 -14.32
CA PRO A 281 -3.44 -26.26 -13.26
C PRO A 281 -3.64 -24.92 -12.54
N SER A 282 -4.90 -24.60 -12.21
CA SER A 282 -5.27 -23.48 -11.33
C SER A 282 -6.30 -23.92 -10.28
N GLY A 283 -6.35 -23.23 -9.14
CA GLY A 283 -7.43 -23.36 -8.15
C GLY A 283 -7.26 -24.46 -7.09
N LYS A 284 -6.04 -24.96 -6.86
CA LYS A 284 -5.80 -26.03 -5.87
C LYS A 284 -5.16 -25.53 -4.59
N GLN A 285 -4.05 -24.78 -4.69
CA GLN A 285 -3.32 -24.21 -3.55
C GLN A 285 -2.59 -22.93 -4.00
N ALA A 286 -2.83 -21.81 -3.33
CA ALA A 286 -2.33 -20.49 -3.75
C ALA A 286 -0.82 -20.43 -4.00
N ASN A 287 -0.01 -21.12 -3.20
CA ASN A 287 1.46 -21.16 -3.35
C ASN A 287 1.92 -21.98 -4.57
N VAL A 288 1.26 -23.11 -4.84
CA VAL A 288 1.57 -23.97 -6.01
C VAL A 288 1.17 -23.26 -7.29
N ASP A 289 -0.01 -22.64 -7.30
CA ASP A 289 -0.52 -21.87 -8.44
C ASP A 289 0.34 -20.62 -8.71
N ALA A 290 0.91 -20.02 -7.67
CA ALA A 290 1.88 -18.93 -7.81
C ALA A 290 3.20 -19.42 -8.43
N LEU A 291 3.76 -20.53 -7.93
CA LEU A 291 4.99 -21.12 -8.44
C LEU A 291 4.85 -21.55 -9.91
N LEU A 292 3.74 -22.20 -10.27
CA LEU A 292 3.49 -22.65 -11.65
C LEU A 292 3.37 -21.47 -12.62
N ARG A 293 2.63 -20.42 -12.25
CA ARG A 293 2.51 -19.20 -13.07
C ARG A 293 3.84 -18.46 -13.21
N GLU A 294 4.63 -18.40 -12.15
CA GLU A 294 5.97 -17.81 -12.21
C GLU A 294 6.92 -18.62 -13.09
N THR A 295 6.94 -19.94 -12.91
CA THR A 295 7.73 -20.89 -13.73
C THR A 295 7.39 -20.74 -15.21
N HIS A 296 6.10 -20.77 -15.55
CA HIS A 296 5.65 -20.61 -16.93
C HIS A 296 6.04 -19.26 -17.52
N ARG A 297 5.92 -18.15 -16.77
CA ARG A 297 6.36 -16.83 -17.25
C ARG A 297 7.87 -16.77 -17.50
N ILE A 298 8.68 -17.25 -16.55
CA ILE A 298 10.14 -17.28 -16.70
C ILE A 298 10.52 -18.04 -17.97
N LEU A 299 9.87 -19.18 -18.20
CA LEU A 299 10.13 -20.04 -19.35
C LEU A 299 9.62 -19.45 -20.65
N ARG A 300 8.42 -18.85 -20.66
CA ARG A 300 7.91 -18.16 -21.84
C ARG A 300 8.84 -17.02 -22.24
N SER A 301 9.27 -16.19 -21.31
CA SER A 301 10.23 -15.11 -21.59
C SER A 301 11.58 -15.62 -22.07
N ALA A 302 12.06 -16.74 -21.52
CA ALA A 302 13.32 -17.34 -21.96
C ALA A 302 13.21 -17.96 -23.36
N PHE A 303 12.07 -18.59 -23.65
CA PHE A 303 11.75 -19.17 -24.95
C PHE A 303 11.60 -18.08 -26.02
N ASP A 304 10.93 -16.99 -25.72
CA ASP A 304 10.83 -15.82 -26.59
C ASP A 304 12.22 -15.23 -26.92
N ARG A 305 13.14 -15.17 -25.94
CA ARG A 305 14.54 -14.76 -26.21
C ARG A 305 15.28 -15.76 -27.09
N PHE A 306 15.02 -17.04 -26.93
CA PHE A 306 15.54 -18.08 -27.81
C PHE A 306 15.04 -17.89 -29.25
N GLU A 307 13.77 -17.49 -29.43
CA GLU A 307 13.19 -17.16 -30.74
C GLU A 307 13.57 -15.75 -31.25
N GLY A 308 14.33 -14.96 -30.48
CA GLY A 308 14.75 -13.60 -30.85
C GLY A 308 13.63 -12.55 -30.76
N VAL A 309 12.55 -12.83 -30.02
CA VAL A 309 11.42 -11.92 -29.82
C VAL A 309 11.82 -10.79 -28.87
N ASP A 310 11.65 -9.54 -29.31
CA ASP A 310 11.87 -8.35 -28.49
C ASP A 310 10.82 -8.29 -27.34
N PRO A 311 11.23 -8.27 -26.06
CA PRO A 311 10.30 -8.15 -24.92
C PRO A 311 9.40 -6.92 -24.97
N THR A 312 9.82 -5.84 -25.65
CA THR A 312 9.04 -4.60 -25.81
C THR A 312 7.88 -4.75 -26.80
N SER A 313 7.94 -5.74 -27.70
CA SER A 313 6.91 -5.99 -28.70
C SER A 313 5.70 -6.76 -28.17
N ARG A 314 5.74 -7.24 -26.92
CA ARG A 314 4.70 -8.10 -26.35
C ARG A 314 3.44 -7.33 -25.94
N ASP A 315 2.30 -8.01 -26.07
CA ASP A 315 1.01 -7.56 -25.56
C ASP A 315 0.93 -7.52 -24.03
N VAL A 316 1.59 -8.48 -23.37
CA VAL A 316 1.73 -8.52 -21.91
C VAL A 316 3.21 -8.40 -21.57
N LEU A 317 3.61 -7.22 -21.10
CA LEU A 317 4.99 -6.92 -20.74
C LEU A 317 5.33 -7.57 -19.39
N ASP A 318 6.48 -8.22 -19.29
CA ASP A 318 7.03 -8.62 -17.99
C ASP A 318 7.85 -7.46 -17.41
N LEU A 319 7.33 -6.82 -16.36
CA LEU A 319 8.02 -5.70 -15.73
C LEU A 319 9.41 -6.06 -15.18
N SER A 320 9.63 -7.32 -14.77
CA SER A 320 10.96 -7.76 -14.31
C SER A 320 11.98 -7.82 -15.45
N GLU A 321 11.55 -8.25 -16.64
CA GLU A 321 12.39 -8.30 -17.84
C GLU A 321 12.71 -6.91 -18.40
N LEU A 322 11.76 -5.97 -18.30
CA LEU A 322 11.99 -4.57 -18.66
C LEU A 322 12.82 -3.80 -17.61
N GLY A 323 13.32 -4.45 -16.56
CA GLY A 323 14.16 -3.82 -15.54
C GLY A 323 13.43 -2.84 -14.63
N VAL A 324 12.08 -2.91 -14.56
CA VAL A 324 11.26 -2.02 -13.73
C VAL A 324 11.63 -2.20 -12.27
N LYS A 325 11.76 -1.10 -11.54
CA LYS A 325 12.18 -1.13 -10.15
C LYS A 325 11.04 -1.58 -9.25
N SER A 326 11.39 -2.25 -8.16
CA SER A 326 10.45 -2.44 -7.06
C SER A 326 10.18 -1.09 -6.37
N LEU A 327 9.06 -0.98 -5.66
CA LEU A 327 8.78 0.18 -4.78
C LEU A 327 9.89 0.44 -3.74
N ARG A 328 10.71 -0.58 -3.47
CA ARG A 328 11.70 -0.60 -2.40
C ARG A 328 13.14 -0.47 -2.93
N GLY A 329 13.31 -0.15 -4.22
CA GLY A 329 14.62 -0.11 -4.89
C GLY A 329 15.02 -1.46 -5.51
N GLY A 330 15.99 -1.44 -6.43
CA GLY A 330 16.39 -2.59 -7.26
C GLY A 330 15.33 -3.04 -8.28
N THR A 331 15.69 -3.92 -9.21
CA THR A 331 14.75 -4.51 -10.18
C THR A 331 13.66 -5.32 -9.46
N THR A 332 12.41 -5.23 -9.93
CA THR A 332 11.32 -6.03 -9.39
C THR A 332 11.60 -7.51 -9.64
N GLN A 333 11.68 -8.27 -8.55
CA GLN A 333 11.94 -9.71 -8.60
C GLN A 333 10.68 -10.54 -8.85
N ARG A 334 9.51 -9.88 -8.90
CA ARG A 334 8.22 -10.51 -9.17
C ARG A 334 7.85 -10.31 -10.64
N PRO A 335 7.61 -11.39 -11.41
CA PRO A 335 7.06 -11.27 -12.75
C PRO A 335 5.64 -10.75 -12.65
N LEU A 336 5.46 -9.49 -13.01
CA LEU A 336 4.18 -8.79 -12.98
C LEU A 336 3.86 -8.42 -14.43
N GLY A 337 2.84 -9.07 -14.99
CA GLY A 337 2.35 -8.76 -16.32
C GLY A 337 1.70 -7.38 -16.36
N LEU A 338 2.10 -6.56 -17.34
CA LEU A 338 1.44 -5.31 -17.67
C LEU A 338 0.84 -5.45 -19.07
N ASP A 339 -0.48 -5.67 -19.11
CA ASP A 339 -1.23 -5.84 -20.34
C ASP A 339 -1.50 -4.48 -21.01
N VAL A 340 -0.90 -4.29 -22.20
CA VAL A 340 -1.00 -3.07 -23.01
C VAL A 340 -1.98 -3.20 -24.17
N THR A 341 -2.68 -4.33 -24.32
CA THR A 341 -3.60 -4.61 -25.45
C THR A 341 -4.75 -3.62 -25.54
N ASP A 342 -5.24 -3.12 -24.40
CA ASP A 342 -6.31 -2.12 -24.33
C ASP A 342 -5.92 -0.73 -24.92
N ILE A 343 -4.65 -0.52 -25.30
CA ILE A 343 -4.20 0.68 -26.01
C ILE A 343 -4.28 0.39 -27.52
N ARG A 344 -5.21 1.07 -28.19
CA ARG A 344 -5.50 0.86 -29.62
C ARG A 344 -4.48 1.52 -30.55
N GLN A 345 -3.96 2.70 -30.19
CA GLN A 345 -3.02 3.46 -31.02
C GLN A 345 -1.60 2.89 -30.87
N PRO A 346 -0.95 2.42 -31.96
CA PRO A 346 0.37 1.80 -31.89
C PRO A 346 1.44 2.72 -31.32
N TRP A 347 1.50 3.98 -31.79
CA TRP A 347 2.47 4.96 -31.29
C TRP A 347 2.32 5.23 -29.79
N LEU A 348 1.09 5.18 -29.25
CA LEU A 348 0.82 5.42 -27.83
C LEU A 348 1.28 4.23 -26.97
N ARG A 349 1.15 3.02 -27.51
CA ARG A 349 1.68 1.80 -26.89
C ARG A 349 3.21 1.87 -26.87
N GLU A 350 3.82 2.21 -28.01
CA GLU A 350 5.26 2.33 -28.17
C GLU A 350 5.86 3.31 -27.16
N ILE A 351 5.36 4.55 -27.07
CA ILE A 351 5.93 5.54 -26.14
C ILE A 351 5.81 5.14 -24.65
N LEU A 352 4.78 4.37 -24.30
CA LEU A 352 4.64 3.83 -22.94
C LEU A 352 5.71 2.76 -22.69
N VAL A 353 5.88 1.83 -23.63
CA VAL A 353 6.86 0.75 -23.52
C VAL A 353 8.28 1.31 -23.50
N THR A 354 8.61 2.22 -24.42
CA THR A 354 9.91 2.89 -24.51
C THR A 354 10.21 3.65 -23.21
N TRP A 355 9.25 4.42 -22.70
CA TRP A 355 9.42 5.12 -21.42
C TRP A 355 9.66 4.14 -20.25
N ILE A 356 8.96 3.01 -20.20
CA ILE A 356 9.17 1.99 -19.16
C ILE A 356 10.57 1.39 -19.27
N PHE A 357 10.97 0.98 -20.47
CA PHE A 357 12.24 0.30 -20.74
C PHE A 357 13.45 1.20 -20.44
N GLU A 358 13.42 2.44 -20.91
CA GLU A 358 14.55 3.36 -20.76
C GLU A 358 14.65 3.97 -19.35
N THR A 359 13.52 4.39 -18.76
CA THR A 359 13.54 5.09 -17.46
C THR A 359 13.54 4.13 -16.26
N LYS A 360 13.19 2.86 -16.46
CA LYS A 360 13.11 1.82 -15.43
C LYS A 360 12.35 2.31 -14.19
N PRO A 361 11.09 2.74 -14.35
CA PRO A 361 10.29 3.32 -13.28
C PRO A 361 9.98 2.27 -12.21
N ASN A 362 9.36 2.65 -11.09
CA ASN A 362 8.87 1.63 -10.16
C ASN A 362 7.54 1.00 -10.64
N THR A 363 7.16 -0.15 -10.07
CA THR A 363 5.91 -0.86 -10.43
C THR A 363 4.64 0.01 -10.37
N THR A 364 4.54 0.91 -9.38
CA THR A 364 3.38 1.81 -9.23
C THR A 364 3.34 2.86 -10.33
N GLU A 365 4.50 3.39 -10.70
CA GLU A 365 4.63 4.32 -11.81
C GLU A 365 4.35 3.67 -13.17
N ALA A 366 4.83 2.44 -13.42
CA ALA A 366 4.52 1.69 -14.65
C ALA A 366 3.01 1.45 -14.81
N ARG A 367 2.33 1.02 -13.73
CA ARG A 367 0.87 0.86 -13.72
C ARG A 367 0.11 2.17 -13.87
N ARG A 368 0.63 3.25 -13.28
CA ARG A 368 0.08 4.59 -13.48
C ARG A 368 0.22 5.02 -14.94
N GLY A 369 1.37 4.75 -15.56
CA GLY A 369 1.63 4.97 -17.00
C GLY A 369 0.61 4.26 -17.87
N LEU A 370 0.40 2.96 -17.64
CA LEU A 370 -0.63 2.21 -18.34
C LEU A 370 -2.02 2.84 -18.16
N ARG A 371 -2.41 3.20 -16.94
CA ARG A 371 -3.72 3.82 -16.68
C ARG A 371 -3.91 5.11 -17.46
N VAL A 372 -2.91 5.98 -17.48
CA VAL A 372 -3.02 7.27 -18.19
C VAL A 372 -3.04 7.07 -19.70
N CYS A 373 -2.24 6.15 -20.24
CA CYS A 373 -2.27 5.84 -21.67
C CYS A 373 -3.58 5.16 -22.09
N LYS A 374 -4.21 4.31 -21.25
CA LYS A 374 -5.55 3.78 -21.51
C LYS A 374 -6.60 4.89 -21.56
N ALA A 375 -6.52 5.90 -20.68
CA ALA A 375 -7.43 7.05 -20.71
C ALA A 375 -7.25 7.87 -21.99
N VAL A 376 -6.01 8.13 -22.39
CA VAL A 376 -5.67 8.84 -23.64
C VAL A 376 -6.16 8.04 -24.85
N SER A 377 -5.94 6.73 -24.86
CA SER A 377 -6.35 5.84 -25.95
C SER A 377 -7.87 5.92 -26.19
N ARG A 378 -8.66 5.89 -25.10
CA ARG A 378 -10.12 6.07 -25.16
C ARG A 378 -10.50 7.45 -25.68
N ALA A 379 -9.80 8.50 -25.26
CA ALA A 379 -10.07 9.87 -25.71
C ALA A 379 -9.81 10.04 -27.22
N LEU A 380 -8.76 9.40 -27.73
CA LEU A 380 -8.39 9.45 -29.15
C LEU A 380 -9.27 8.56 -30.02
N ASP A 381 -9.71 7.40 -29.50
CA ASP A 381 -10.58 6.47 -30.23
C ASP A 381 -11.94 7.10 -30.60
N THR A 382 -12.41 8.08 -29.83
CA THR A 382 -13.63 8.84 -30.13
C THR A 382 -13.44 9.95 -31.18
N ARG A 383 -12.21 10.19 -31.64
CA ARG A 383 -11.89 11.23 -32.63
C ARG A 383 -11.96 10.67 -34.04
N VAL A 384 -12.13 11.55 -35.03
CA VAL A 384 -12.08 11.16 -36.45
C VAL A 384 -10.69 10.59 -36.77
N GLY A 385 -10.65 9.36 -37.31
CA GLY A 385 -9.40 8.63 -37.55
C GLY A 385 -8.79 7.95 -36.33
N GLY A 386 -9.46 7.98 -35.16
CA GLY A 386 -9.09 7.23 -33.96
C GLY A 386 -7.74 7.60 -33.34
N GLY A 387 -7.11 8.69 -33.79
CA GLY A 387 -5.75 9.09 -33.37
C GLY A 387 -4.66 8.08 -33.73
N MET A 388 -4.86 7.26 -34.77
CA MET A 388 -3.93 6.19 -35.15
C MET A 388 -2.61 6.72 -35.72
N ASP A 389 -2.66 7.87 -36.40
CA ASP A 389 -1.53 8.50 -37.07
C ASP A 389 -1.09 9.76 -36.30
N PRO A 390 0.08 9.74 -35.63
CA PRO A 390 0.54 10.86 -34.81
C PRO A 390 0.83 12.12 -35.63
N ALA A 391 1.09 12.01 -36.94
CA ALA A 391 1.32 13.15 -37.83
C ALA A 391 0.04 13.94 -38.13
N LYS A 392 -1.13 13.33 -37.95
CA LYS A 392 -2.45 13.96 -38.20
C LYS A 392 -3.11 14.53 -36.94
N LEU A 393 -2.51 14.31 -35.78
CA LEU A 393 -3.07 14.81 -34.52
C LEU A 393 -3.05 16.34 -34.49
N VAL A 394 -4.13 16.92 -33.98
CA VAL A 394 -4.28 18.38 -33.88
C VAL A 394 -4.56 18.81 -32.45
N PHE A 395 -4.58 20.13 -32.24
CA PHE A 395 -4.85 20.72 -30.94
C PHE A 395 -6.20 20.28 -30.32
N ALA A 396 -7.21 20.08 -31.17
CA ALA A 396 -8.52 19.58 -30.74
C ALA A 396 -8.48 18.16 -30.15
N ASP A 397 -7.54 17.31 -30.59
CA ASP A 397 -7.38 15.97 -30.04
C ASP A 397 -6.72 16.04 -28.65
N MET A 398 -5.76 16.95 -28.45
CA MET A 398 -5.19 17.20 -27.11
C MET A 398 -6.26 17.77 -26.15
N ASN A 399 -7.15 18.63 -26.62
CA ASN A 399 -8.30 19.09 -25.83
C ASN A 399 -9.18 17.91 -25.38
N ALA A 400 -9.51 16.98 -26.28
CA ALA A 400 -10.30 15.80 -25.94
C ALA A 400 -9.61 14.88 -24.91
N VAL A 401 -8.28 14.73 -25.01
CA VAL A 401 -7.49 14.02 -23.97
C VAL A 401 -7.65 14.70 -22.62
N VAL A 402 -7.46 16.01 -22.54
CA VAL A 402 -7.59 16.77 -21.30
C VAL A 402 -9.01 16.71 -20.74
N ASP A 403 -10.03 16.82 -21.60
CA ASP A 403 -11.44 16.68 -21.22
C ASP A 403 -11.75 15.31 -20.62
N THR A 404 -11.14 14.25 -21.16
CA THR A 404 -11.24 12.91 -20.57
C THR A 404 -10.65 12.86 -19.17
N PHE A 405 -9.49 13.50 -18.93
CA PHE A 405 -8.92 13.61 -17.59
C PHE A 405 -9.77 14.47 -16.65
N ARG A 406 -10.48 15.49 -17.16
CA ARG A 406 -11.40 16.31 -16.36
C ARG A 406 -12.54 15.49 -15.78
N VAL A 407 -12.95 14.36 -16.37
CA VAL A 407 -14.06 13.52 -15.86
C VAL A 407 -13.61 12.10 -15.46
N LEU A 408 -12.30 11.85 -15.38
CA LEU A 408 -11.77 10.51 -15.17
C LEU A 408 -12.16 9.94 -13.80
N PRO A 409 -12.85 8.78 -13.73
CA PRO A 409 -13.24 8.18 -12.45
C PRO A 409 -12.10 7.39 -11.80
N LYS A 410 -12.30 7.04 -10.53
CA LYS A 410 -11.50 6.03 -9.82
C LYS A 410 -11.66 4.64 -10.48
N LEU A 411 -10.80 3.69 -10.08
CA LEU A 411 -10.83 2.33 -10.65
C LEU A 411 -12.10 1.55 -10.26
N ASP A 412 -12.75 1.93 -9.16
CA ASP A 412 -14.03 1.41 -8.68
C ASP A 412 -15.25 2.10 -9.32
N GLY A 413 -15.02 3.04 -10.25
CA GLY A 413 -16.07 3.84 -10.89
C GLY A 413 -16.51 5.07 -10.09
N GLY A 414 -16.03 5.26 -8.86
CA GLY A 414 -16.38 6.41 -8.02
C GLY A 414 -15.76 7.74 -8.48
N PRO A 415 -16.27 8.89 -7.97
CA PRO A 415 -15.73 10.19 -8.30
C PRO A 415 -14.28 10.36 -7.81
N MET A 416 -13.48 11.08 -8.59
CA MET A 416 -12.08 11.36 -8.31
C MET A 416 -11.86 12.87 -8.07
N SER A 417 -11.07 13.22 -7.05
CA SER A 417 -10.74 14.63 -6.77
C SER A 417 -9.99 15.30 -7.93
N SER A 418 -10.20 16.61 -8.13
CA SER A 418 -9.48 17.42 -9.14
C SER A 418 -7.95 17.29 -9.00
N LYS A 419 -7.44 17.19 -7.78
CA LYS A 419 -6.02 17.00 -7.51
C LYS A 419 -5.49 15.67 -8.05
N GLN A 420 -6.22 14.57 -7.83
CA GLN A 420 -5.84 13.25 -8.33
C GLN A 420 -5.94 13.19 -9.86
N ARG A 421 -7.02 13.75 -10.45
CA ARG A 421 -7.18 13.89 -11.90
C ARG A 421 -6.02 14.67 -12.51
N GLY A 422 -5.65 15.80 -11.91
CA GLY A 422 -4.54 16.66 -12.34
C GLY A 422 -3.18 15.98 -12.25
N ALA A 423 -2.95 15.17 -11.21
CA ALA A 423 -1.73 14.36 -11.08
C ALA A 423 -1.62 13.28 -12.17
N LEU A 424 -2.74 12.67 -12.58
CA LEU A 424 -2.76 11.70 -13.69
C LEU A 424 -2.50 12.38 -15.03
N LEU A 425 -3.14 13.53 -15.30
CA LEU A 425 -2.87 14.31 -16.51
C LEU A 425 -1.40 14.74 -16.58
N SER A 426 -0.84 15.23 -15.48
CA SER A 426 0.58 15.59 -15.39
C SER A 426 1.51 14.40 -15.64
N PHE A 427 1.10 13.20 -15.21
CA PHE A 427 1.86 11.98 -15.45
C PHE A 427 1.82 11.54 -16.92
N PHE A 428 0.71 11.77 -17.62
CA PHE A 428 0.67 11.59 -19.09
C PHE A 428 1.64 12.56 -19.79
N PHE A 429 1.62 13.84 -19.43
CA PHE A 429 2.56 14.81 -20.00
C PHE A 429 4.02 14.42 -19.71
N LYS A 430 4.34 13.90 -18.52
CA LYS A 430 5.67 13.37 -18.22
C LYS A 430 6.12 12.30 -19.24
N ILE A 431 5.24 11.38 -19.63
CA ILE A 431 5.56 10.33 -20.61
C ILE A 431 5.71 10.93 -22.02
N LEU A 432 4.78 11.80 -22.41
CA LEU A 432 4.78 12.44 -23.73
C LEU A 432 6.02 13.32 -23.93
N ASP A 433 6.33 14.17 -22.95
CA ASP A 433 7.44 15.12 -22.99
C ASP A 433 8.79 14.39 -22.98
N TYR A 434 8.91 13.28 -22.23
CA TYR A 434 10.10 12.43 -22.28
C TYR A 434 10.35 11.88 -23.69
N ASN A 435 9.33 11.28 -24.32
CA ASN A 435 9.47 10.67 -25.64
C ASN A 435 9.74 11.71 -26.73
N ARG A 436 9.21 12.94 -26.59
CA ARG A 436 9.58 14.06 -27.45
C ARG A 436 11.04 14.46 -27.29
N ALA A 437 11.49 14.63 -26.05
CA ALA A 437 12.87 15.02 -25.76
C ALA A 437 13.90 13.95 -26.21
N ALA A 438 13.50 12.68 -26.21
CA ALA A 438 14.33 11.55 -26.65
C ALA A 438 14.29 11.30 -28.17
N GLY A 439 13.49 12.05 -28.95
CA GLY A 439 13.39 11.88 -30.41
C GLY A 439 12.47 10.74 -30.87
N HIS A 440 11.79 10.05 -29.95
CA HIS A 440 10.88 8.93 -30.26
C HIS A 440 9.58 9.37 -30.94
N LEU A 441 9.36 10.68 -31.09
CA LEU A 441 8.13 11.29 -31.61
C LEU A 441 8.39 12.31 -32.73
N ASP A 442 9.50 12.23 -33.45
CA ASP A 442 9.88 13.21 -34.49
C ASP A 442 8.85 13.33 -35.63
N GLY A 443 8.07 12.28 -35.90
CA GLY A 443 6.97 12.28 -36.87
C GLY A 443 5.63 12.82 -36.34
N MET A 444 5.54 13.21 -35.06
CA MET A 444 4.30 13.70 -34.46
C MET A 444 4.03 15.16 -34.83
N SER A 445 2.77 15.48 -35.10
CA SER A 445 2.34 16.86 -35.33
C SER A 445 2.67 17.78 -34.16
N ALA A 446 3.31 18.91 -34.46
CA ALA A 446 3.56 19.98 -33.50
C ALA A 446 2.27 20.58 -32.91
N SER A 447 1.12 20.43 -33.59
CA SER A 447 -0.17 20.93 -33.12
C SER A 447 -0.74 20.10 -31.95
N PHE A 448 -0.29 18.86 -31.75
CA PHE A 448 -0.68 18.03 -30.60
C PHE A 448 0.11 18.42 -29.34
N ALA A 449 0.21 19.71 -29.03
CA ALA A 449 1.02 20.22 -27.93
C ALA A 449 0.18 20.60 -26.70
N ARG A 450 0.85 20.62 -25.53
CA ARG A 450 0.25 21.15 -24.30
C ARG A 450 0.13 22.67 -24.38
N HIS A 451 -0.98 23.20 -23.87
CA HIS A 451 -1.25 24.63 -23.75
C HIS A 451 -1.53 25.01 -22.29
N SER A 452 -1.45 26.30 -21.96
CA SER A 452 -1.72 26.84 -20.62
C SER A 452 -3.14 26.57 -20.12
N SER A 453 -4.09 26.30 -21.03
CA SER A 453 -5.47 25.90 -20.72
C SER A 453 -5.63 24.41 -20.38
N HIS A 454 -4.61 23.58 -20.62
CA HIS A 454 -4.63 22.13 -20.34
C HIS A 454 -4.30 21.85 -18.87
N VAL A 455 -5.15 22.39 -18.01
CA VAL A 455 -5.06 22.28 -16.56
C VAL A 455 -6.42 21.82 -16.05
N ILE A 456 -6.41 20.92 -15.08
CA ILE A 456 -7.61 20.58 -14.33
C ILE A 456 -7.74 21.61 -13.22
N LYS A 457 -8.75 22.47 -13.33
CA LYS A 457 -9.05 23.46 -12.30
C LYS A 457 -9.36 22.71 -11.01
N ALA A 458 -8.75 23.16 -9.91
CA ALA A 458 -9.22 22.75 -8.60
C ALA A 458 -10.67 23.22 -8.48
N GLU A 459 -11.58 22.29 -8.27
CA GLU A 459 -12.88 22.67 -7.72
C GLU A 459 -12.55 23.15 -6.30
N GLU A 460 -12.94 24.37 -5.95
CA GLU A 460 -13.00 24.82 -4.56
C GLU A 460 -14.14 24.06 -3.90
N VAL A 461 -13.92 22.76 -3.69
CA VAL A 461 -14.67 22.03 -2.68
C VAL A 461 -14.23 22.67 -1.38
N ASP A 462 -15.19 23.12 -0.58
CA ASP A 462 -15.00 23.53 0.80
C ASP A 462 -14.55 22.27 1.58
N GLU A 463 -13.31 21.82 1.33
CA GLU A 463 -12.58 20.89 2.15
C GLU A 463 -12.30 21.69 3.42
N ASP A 464 -13.33 21.79 4.27
CA ASP A 464 -13.23 22.30 5.63
C ASP A 464 -12.32 21.33 6.40
N GLU A 465 -11.02 21.46 6.13
CA GLU A 465 -9.93 20.75 6.77
C GLU A 465 -9.97 20.96 8.30
N ALA A 466 -10.63 22.02 8.76
CA ALA A 466 -10.85 22.26 10.17
C ALA A 466 -12.00 21.40 10.74
N GLY A 467 -12.92 20.89 9.91
CA GLY A 467 -13.94 19.90 10.28
C GLY A 467 -13.40 18.47 10.46
N LYS A 468 -12.09 18.24 10.23
CA LYS A 468 -11.45 16.93 10.42
C LYS A 468 -10.86 16.73 11.82
N ALA A 469 -10.88 17.75 12.66
CA ALA A 469 -10.46 17.63 14.06
C ALA A 469 -11.47 16.78 14.84
N LEU A 470 -10.97 15.77 15.56
CA LEU A 470 -11.77 15.04 16.55
C LEU A 470 -12.02 15.93 17.77
N PRO A 471 -13.26 16.01 18.30
CA PRO A 471 -13.55 16.71 19.54
C PRO A 471 -12.76 16.15 20.74
N GLU A 472 -12.40 17.00 21.71
CA GLU A 472 -11.68 16.54 22.91
C GLU A 472 -12.49 15.53 23.73
N SER A 473 -13.83 15.65 23.75
CA SER A 473 -14.71 14.67 24.39
C SER A 473 -14.66 13.28 23.73
N LEU A 474 -14.37 13.22 22.42
CA LEU A 474 -14.17 11.97 21.70
C LEU A 474 -12.76 11.41 21.94
N ILE A 475 -11.74 12.28 22.03
CA ILE A 475 -10.38 11.86 22.38
C ILE A 475 -10.34 11.26 23.79
N ALA A 476 -11.03 11.87 24.76
CA ALA A 476 -11.17 11.33 26.11
C ALA A 476 -11.82 9.93 26.10
N GLN A 477 -12.91 9.74 25.33
CA GLN A 477 -13.51 8.41 25.17
C GLN A 477 -12.54 7.41 24.54
N LEU A 478 -11.74 7.84 23.56
CA LEU A 478 -10.74 6.98 22.94
C LEU A 478 -9.65 6.58 23.95
N ASP A 479 -9.21 7.51 24.80
CA ASP A 479 -8.23 7.26 25.85
C ASP A 479 -8.71 6.20 26.85
N ASP A 480 -10.01 6.17 27.19
CA ASP A 480 -10.62 5.14 28.04
C ASP A 480 -10.51 3.72 27.46
N TYR A 481 -10.35 3.61 26.13
CA TYR A 481 -10.20 2.33 25.42
C TYR A 481 -8.79 2.09 24.88
N VAL A 482 -7.77 2.80 25.39
CA VAL A 482 -6.38 2.63 24.94
C VAL A 482 -5.87 1.20 25.16
N ASP A 483 -6.39 0.48 26.15
CA ASP A 483 -6.04 -0.92 26.41
C ASP A 483 -6.49 -1.89 25.30
N LEU A 484 -7.43 -1.48 24.42
CA LEU A 484 -7.81 -2.26 23.24
C LEU A 484 -6.82 -2.09 22.07
N MET A 485 -5.88 -1.16 22.18
CA MET A 485 -4.94 -0.84 21.10
C MET A 485 -4.06 -2.05 20.75
N GLY A 486 -3.89 -2.32 19.46
CA GLY A 486 -3.05 -3.43 18.98
C GLY A 486 -3.69 -4.84 19.07
N GLN A 487 -4.88 -4.98 19.66
CA GLN A 487 -5.60 -6.26 19.67
C GLN A 487 -5.91 -6.74 18.23
N GLY A 488 -5.64 -8.03 17.96
CA GLY A 488 -5.83 -8.60 16.62
C GLY A 488 -4.89 -8.02 15.53
N VAL A 489 -3.84 -7.30 15.92
CA VAL A 489 -2.77 -6.84 15.04
C VAL A 489 -1.56 -7.75 15.21
N THR A 490 -1.00 -8.21 14.09
CA THR A 490 0.29 -8.91 14.08
C THR A 490 1.35 -8.00 13.50
N HIS A 491 2.53 -7.92 14.13
CA HIS A 491 3.64 -7.11 13.66
C HIS A 491 4.97 -7.84 13.86
N GLY A 492 5.50 -8.40 12.77
CA GLY A 492 6.74 -9.17 12.81
C GLY A 492 6.69 -10.32 13.81
N LYS A 493 7.74 -10.41 14.65
CA LYS A 493 7.89 -11.42 15.71
C LYS A 493 7.38 -10.96 17.08
N MET A 494 6.81 -9.75 17.19
CA MET A 494 6.38 -9.19 18.48
C MET A 494 5.24 -10.01 19.09
N THR A 495 5.24 -10.15 20.41
CA THR A 495 4.10 -10.70 21.15
C THR A 495 2.93 -9.71 21.13
N PRO A 496 1.68 -10.14 21.39
CA PRO A 496 0.53 -9.23 21.46
C PRO A 496 0.76 -8.04 22.39
N GLU A 497 1.39 -8.25 23.54
CA GLU A 497 1.69 -7.21 24.53
C GLU A 497 2.72 -6.20 24.00
N GLN A 498 3.72 -6.67 23.26
CA GLN A 498 4.71 -5.81 22.60
C GLN A 498 4.07 -4.99 21.47
N VAL A 499 3.15 -5.57 20.70
CA VAL A 499 2.38 -4.85 19.67
C VAL A 499 1.49 -3.78 20.30
N GLN A 500 0.82 -4.10 21.41
CA GLN A 500 0.00 -3.16 22.16
C GLN A 500 0.84 -1.98 22.68
N ALA A 501 1.97 -2.24 23.32
CA ALA A 501 2.88 -1.19 23.80
C ALA A 501 3.37 -0.27 22.66
N MET A 502 3.73 -0.86 21.51
CA MET A 502 4.11 -0.10 20.31
C MET A 502 2.97 0.79 19.81
N ALA A 503 1.78 0.20 19.64
CA ALA A 503 0.63 0.87 19.07
C ALA A 503 0.11 1.99 19.99
N ARG A 504 0.17 1.79 21.31
CA ARG A 504 -0.12 2.83 22.31
C ARG A 504 0.84 4.02 22.17
N ALA A 505 2.15 3.76 22.12
CA ALA A 505 3.13 4.82 21.95
C ALA A 505 2.95 5.60 20.64
N ILE A 506 2.59 4.92 19.54
CA ILE A 506 2.28 5.58 18.27
C ILE A 506 1.09 6.52 18.42
N TYR A 507 0.01 6.05 19.06
CA TYR A 507 -1.20 6.84 19.25
C TYR A 507 -0.98 8.07 20.12
N GLU A 508 -0.38 7.90 21.30
CA GLU A 508 -0.08 8.98 22.23
C GLU A 508 0.84 10.03 21.56
N LEU A 509 1.86 9.59 20.82
CA LEU A 509 2.69 10.51 20.04
C LEU A 509 1.91 11.26 18.96
N LEU A 510 1.00 10.62 18.23
CA LEU A 510 0.17 11.30 17.24
C LEU A 510 -0.74 12.37 17.90
N ARG A 511 -1.34 12.02 19.04
CA ARG A 511 -2.26 12.85 19.83
C ARG A 511 -1.55 14.05 20.45
N ASP A 512 -0.36 13.84 21.03
CA ASP A 512 0.31 14.81 21.89
C ASP A 512 1.27 15.73 21.13
N THR A 513 1.74 15.32 19.94
CA THR A 513 2.73 16.09 19.18
C THR A 513 2.18 16.70 17.89
N GLY A 514 1.01 16.22 17.44
CA GLY A 514 0.44 16.56 16.15
C GLY A 514 1.35 16.28 14.95
N ARG A 515 2.39 15.45 15.09
CA ARG A 515 3.30 15.10 13.98
C ARG A 515 2.58 14.27 12.91
N ARG A 516 3.09 14.32 11.67
CA ARG A 516 2.53 13.51 10.58
C ARG A 516 2.83 12.03 10.83
N PRO A 517 1.99 11.10 10.34
CA PRO A 517 2.23 9.67 10.55
C PRO A 517 3.61 9.19 10.09
N TYR A 518 4.14 9.71 8.98
CA TYR A 518 5.50 9.36 8.54
C TYR A 518 6.59 9.94 9.45
N GLU A 519 6.36 11.10 10.08
CA GLU A 519 7.32 11.73 10.99
C GLU A 519 7.43 10.91 12.28
N ILE A 520 6.31 10.37 12.77
CA ILE A 520 6.30 9.41 13.88
C ILE A 520 7.00 8.10 13.47
N ALA A 521 6.68 7.57 12.30
CA ALA A 521 7.23 6.30 11.83
C ALA A 521 8.76 6.35 11.61
N GLU A 522 9.31 7.52 11.27
CA GLU A 522 10.74 7.74 11.02
C GLU A 522 11.53 8.20 12.27
N LEU A 523 10.89 8.33 13.44
CA LEU A 523 11.57 8.75 14.67
C LEU A 523 12.80 7.89 14.98
N ARG A 524 13.89 8.54 15.38
CA ARG A 524 15.14 7.88 15.76
C ARG A 524 15.08 7.40 17.20
N THR A 525 15.91 6.42 17.56
CA THR A 525 16.11 6.05 18.97
C THR A 525 16.70 7.18 19.81
N SER A 526 17.36 8.16 19.17
CA SER A 526 17.87 9.37 19.80
C SER A 526 16.87 10.55 19.78
N CYS A 527 15.56 10.30 19.64
CA CYS A 527 14.56 11.36 19.48
C CYS A 527 14.24 12.18 20.74
N LEU A 528 14.92 11.95 21.86
CA LEU A 528 14.71 12.68 23.11
C LEU A 528 15.98 13.43 23.48
N GLU A 529 15.85 14.73 23.72
CA GLU A 529 16.92 15.63 24.19
C GLU A 529 16.40 16.35 25.45
N HIS A 530 17.26 16.49 26.46
CA HIS A 530 16.95 17.28 27.66
C HIS A 530 17.83 18.52 27.64
N ALA A 531 17.21 19.68 27.53
CA ALA A 531 17.88 20.97 27.43
C ALA A 531 17.10 22.00 28.26
N ASP A 532 17.82 22.85 28.99
CA ASP A 532 17.25 23.94 29.78
C ASP A 532 16.13 23.54 30.77
N GLY A 533 16.18 22.30 31.28
CA GLY A 533 15.19 21.75 32.22
C GLY A 533 13.95 21.16 31.56
N GLU A 534 13.86 21.21 30.23
CA GLU A 534 12.72 20.73 29.45
C GLU A 534 13.10 19.53 28.57
N TRP A 535 12.12 18.68 28.27
CA TRP A 535 12.29 17.57 27.34
C TRP A 535 11.83 17.95 25.93
N LEU A 536 12.68 17.66 24.95
CA LEU A 536 12.46 17.99 23.54
C LEU A 536 12.39 16.73 22.68
N LEU A 537 11.37 16.65 21.82
CA LEU A 537 11.29 15.69 20.72
C LEU A 537 12.13 16.17 19.54
N ILE A 538 13.02 15.30 19.04
CA ILE A 538 13.75 15.52 17.79
C ILE A 538 13.11 14.74 16.65
N TRP A 539 12.73 15.42 15.55
CA TRP A 539 12.21 14.77 14.33
C TRP A 539 12.62 15.49 13.03
N ASP A 540 12.38 14.81 11.91
CA ASP A 540 12.67 15.31 10.57
C ASP A 540 11.38 15.60 9.77
N ASN A 541 11.22 16.84 9.30
CA ASN A 541 10.15 17.21 8.35
C ASN A 541 10.67 17.13 6.91
N ARG A 542 10.56 15.94 6.33
CA ARG A 542 10.97 15.65 4.94
C ARG A 542 10.09 16.37 3.91
N LYS A 543 8.78 16.50 4.17
CA LYS A 543 7.85 17.25 3.30
C LYS A 543 8.26 18.73 3.16
N GLY A 544 8.71 19.33 4.25
CA GLY A 544 9.20 20.70 4.30
C GLY A 544 10.66 20.87 3.87
N ARG A 545 11.40 19.76 3.74
CA ARG A 545 12.87 19.68 3.62
C ARG A 545 13.59 20.36 4.81
N ARG A 546 13.09 20.17 6.03
CA ARG A 546 13.65 20.72 7.27
C ARG A 546 13.89 19.57 8.24
N LEU A 547 15.15 19.29 8.54
CA LEU A 547 15.58 18.19 9.41
C LEU A 547 15.89 18.73 10.81
N ASN A 548 15.98 17.84 11.80
CA ASN A 548 16.43 18.13 13.16
C ASN A 548 15.63 19.24 13.87
N ARG A 549 14.30 19.09 13.86
CA ARG A 549 13.36 20.01 14.53
C ARG A 549 13.17 19.60 15.99
N ARG A 550 12.87 20.58 16.85
CA ARG A 550 12.63 20.42 18.30
C ARG A 550 11.21 20.86 18.66
N LEU A 551 10.60 20.15 19.59
CA LEU A 551 9.25 20.37 20.12
C LEU A 551 9.26 19.95 21.58
N GLU A 552 8.86 20.85 22.46
CA GLU A 552 8.71 20.57 23.88
C GLU A 552 7.68 19.47 24.12
N LEU A 553 7.99 18.56 25.04
CA LEU A 553 7.15 17.44 25.42
C LEU A 553 6.77 17.54 26.89
N GLU A 554 5.50 17.24 27.16
CA GLU A 554 5.03 16.96 28.52
C GLU A 554 5.66 15.69 29.08
N HIS A 555 5.77 15.63 30.42
CA HIS A 555 6.40 14.51 31.12
C HIS A 555 5.79 13.16 30.74
N ASP A 556 4.45 13.08 30.65
CA ASP A 556 3.74 11.85 30.32
C ASP A 556 4.12 11.32 28.92
N THR A 557 4.25 12.20 27.92
CA THR A 557 4.67 11.81 26.56
C THR A 557 6.13 11.33 26.54
N VAL A 558 6.99 11.86 27.40
CA VAL A 558 8.36 11.37 27.57
C VAL A 558 8.36 9.96 28.15
N GLU A 559 7.53 9.70 29.17
CA GLU A 559 7.39 8.39 29.79
C GLU A 559 6.80 7.35 28.83
N THR A 560 5.88 7.74 27.95
CA THR A 560 5.42 6.91 26.83
C THR A 560 6.58 6.43 25.96
N ILE A 561 7.46 7.35 25.53
CA ILE A 561 8.62 7.00 24.69
C ILE A 561 9.57 6.09 25.45
N ARG A 562 9.83 6.36 26.74
CA ARG A 562 10.71 5.54 27.59
C ARG A 562 10.17 4.14 27.79
N THR A 563 8.89 4.01 28.09
CA THR A 563 8.19 2.72 28.25
C THR A 563 8.30 1.90 26.97
N TRP A 564 8.02 2.52 25.82
CA TRP A 564 8.19 1.84 24.54
C TRP A 564 9.64 1.45 24.26
N ARG A 565 10.62 2.33 24.52
CA ARG A 565 12.05 2.00 24.35
C ARG A 565 12.45 0.79 25.18
N ALA A 566 12.02 0.73 26.44
CA ALA A 566 12.31 -0.41 27.31
C ALA A 566 11.77 -1.74 26.72
N VAL A 567 10.54 -1.74 26.18
CA VAL A 567 9.98 -2.92 25.49
C VAL A 567 10.74 -3.21 24.21
N ARG A 568 11.01 -2.18 23.39
CA ARG A 568 11.72 -2.28 22.12
C ARG A 568 13.11 -2.91 22.28
N ASP A 569 13.82 -2.57 23.33
CA ASP A 569 15.19 -3.07 23.56
C ASP A 569 15.22 -4.56 23.95
N THR A 570 14.06 -5.16 24.25
CA THR A 570 13.91 -6.62 24.41
C THR A 570 13.67 -7.36 23.09
N LEU A 571 13.49 -6.65 21.97
CA LEU A 571 13.10 -7.24 20.70
C LEU A 571 14.30 -7.75 19.88
N ASP A 572 14.10 -8.86 19.20
CA ASP A 572 14.95 -9.31 18.08
C ASP A 572 14.65 -8.44 16.86
N LEU A 573 15.43 -7.37 16.68
CA LEU A 573 15.20 -6.35 15.66
C LEU A 573 15.60 -6.83 14.25
N PRO A 574 14.79 -6.53 13.22
CA PRO A 574 15.20 -6.71 11.83
C PRO A 574 16.50 -5.95 11.51
N THR A 575 17.39 -6.55 10.74
CA THR A 575 18.68 -5.94 10.35
C THR A 575 18.49 -4.55 9.74
N GLY A 576 19.22 -3.57 10.25
CA GLY A 576 19.19 -2.18 9.77
C GLY A 576 18.10 -1.30 10.38
N SER A 577 17.29 -1.83 11.31
CA SER A 577 16.25 -1.06 12.03
C SER A 577 16.68 -0.49 13.37
N GLU A 578 17.93 -0.73 13.78
CA GLU A 578 18.47 -0.44 15.11
C GLU A 578 18.43 1.06 15.45
N GLY A 579 18.57 1.93 14.45
CA GLY A 579 18.53 3.38 14.61
C GLY A 579 17.13 4.00 14.73
N PHE A 580 16.06 3.23 14.51
CA PHE A 580 14.69 3.75 14.48
C PHE A 580 13.88 3.33 15.71
N LEU A 581 13.06 4.25 16.22
CA LEU A 581 12.21 4.03 17.39
C LEU A 581 11.14 2.96 17.11
N PHE A 582 10.57 2.93 15.91
CA PHE A 582 9.54 1.94 15.52
C PHE A 582 10.07 1.00 14.43
N PRO A 583 10.35 -0.27 14.73
CA PRO A 583 10.90 -1.21 13.77
C PRO A 583 9.83 -1.75 12.79
N PRO A 584 10.24 -2.24 11.61
CA PRO A 584 9.34 -2.79 10.60
C PRO A 584 8.86 -4.20 10.95
N ALA A 585 7.80 -4.67 10.28
CA ALA A 585 7.28 -6.03 10.49
C ALA A 585 8.09 -7.15 9.79
N GLY A 586 9.07 -6.83 8.94
CA GLY A 586 9.75 -7.81 8.08
C GLY A 586 11.28 -7.76 8.18
N GLU A 587 11.94 -8.89 7.88
CA GLU A 587 13.38 -9.13 8.13
C GLU A 587 14.31 -8.81 6.94
N ASN A 588 13.78 -8.38 5.79
CA ASN A 588 14.56 -8.34 4.55
C ASN A 588 15.45 -7.08 4.38
N GLY A 589 15.75 -6.34 5.46
CA GLY A 589 16.72 -5.22 5.50
C GLY A 589 16.43 -3.97 4.66
N ILE A 590 15.45 -4.01 3.74
CA ILE A 590 15.15 -2.88 2.84
C ILE A 590 14.28 -1.81 3.51
N ILE A 591 13.28 -2.23 4.28
CA ILE A 591 12.49 -1.33 5.12
C ILE A 591 13.14 -1.36 6.50
N ARG A 592 13.48 -0.19 7.03
CA ARG A 592 14.22 -0.05 8.29
C ARG A 592 13.37 0.46 9.45
N HIS A 593 12.16 0.93 9.18
CA HIS A 593 11.24 1.46 10.18
C HIS A 593 9.78 1.16 9.82
N LEU A 594 8.88 1.38 10.77
CA LEU A 594 7.43 1.28 10.56
C LEU A 594 7.00 2.17 9.39
N VAL A 595 5.98 1.75 8.62
CA VAL A 595 5.44 2.57 7.53
C VAL A 595 4.08 3.18 7.88
N PRO A 596 3.72 4.37 7.34
CA PRO A 596 2.47 5.05 7.65
C PRO A 596 1.20 4.22 7.41
N GLU A 597 1.22 3.33 6.43
CA GLU A 597 0.12 2.41 6.12
C GLU A 597 -0.15 1.44 7.28
N GLN A 598 0.89 1.00 7.98
CA GLN A 598 0.76 0.14 9.15
C GLN A 598 0.17 0.90 10.34
N ILE A 599 0.61 2.14 10.57
CA ILE A 599 0.00 3.04 11.58
C ILE A 599 -1.50 3.22 11.28
N SER A 600 -1.84 3.47 10.02
CA SER A 600 -3.23 3.65 9.59
C SER A 600 -4.07 2.40 9.84
N SER A 601 -3.51 1.21 9.57
CA SER A 601 -4.18 -0.06 9.87
C SER A 601 -4.36 -0.30 11.37
N MET A 602 -3.39 0.09 12.22
CA MET A 602 -3.48 -0.06 13.67
C MET A 602 -4.59 0.82 14.24
N ILE A 603 -4.58 2.12 13.90
CA ILE A 603 -5.61 3.08 14.34
C ILE A 603 -7.00 2.67 13.85
N ARG A 604 -7.12 2.23 12.60
CA ARG A 604 -8.41 1.78 12.05
C ARG A 604 -8.98 0.59 12.82
N LYS A 605 -8.17 -0.45 13.00
CA LYS A 605 -8.59 -1.66 13.73
C LYS A 605 -8.99 -1.35 15.17
N TRP A 606 -8.24 -0.48 15.83
CA TRP A 606 -8.57 -0.04 17.18
C TRP A 606 -9.89 0.73 17.22
N ALA A 607 -10.07 1.75 16.38
CA ALA A 607 -11.32 2.50 16.28
C ALA A 607 -12.54 1.60 15.99
N ASP A 608 -12.35 0.56 15.15
CA ASP A 608 -13.40 -0.43 14.86
C ASP A 608 -13.71 -1.36 16.06
N SER A 609 -12.73 -1.60 16.93
CA SER A 609 -12.87 -2.45 18.12
C SER A 609 -13.52 -1.74 19.32
N VAL A 610 -13.54 -0.40 19.34
CA VAL A 610 -14.13 0.36 20.45
C VAL A 610 -15.66 0.12 20.50
N PRO A 611 -16.23 -0.28 21.66
CA PRO A 611 -17.66 -0.57 21.75
C PRO A 611 -18.56 0.65 21.53
N VAL A 612 -18.29 1.75 22.25
CA VAL A 612 -19.15 2.95 22.25
C VAL A 612 -18.28 4.19 22.01
N LEU A 613 -18.65 4.96 20.99
CA LEU A 613 -18.10 6.30 20.71
C LEU A 613 -19.26 7.22 20.38
N LEU A 614 -19.47 8.23 21.20
CA LEU A 614 -20.56 9.19 21.10
C LEU A 614 -20.02 10.54 20.63
N SER A 615 -20.75 11.17 19.73
CA SER A 615 -20.46 12.53 19.29
C SER A 615 -20.94 13.56 20.34
N GLU A 616 -20.68 14.85 20.08
CA GLU A 616 -21.23 15.95 20.88
C GLU A 616 -22.65 16.35 20.46
N GLU A 617 -23.16 15.79 19.37
CA GLU A 617 -24.51 16.03 18.87
C GLU A 617 -25.52 15.13 19.59
N PHE A 618 -26.73 15.68 19.78
CA PHE A 618 -27.86 14.97 20.37
C PHE A 618 -28.92 14.69 19.31
N ASP A 619 -29.58 13.54 19.38
CA ASP A 619 -30.74 13.21 18.55
C ASP A 619 -32.02 13.91 19.05
N GLY A 620 -33.13 13.65 18.36
CA GLY A 620 -34.44 14.19 18.71
C GLY A 620 -35.00 13.70 20.05
N ASP A 621 -34.46 12.61 20.59
CA ASP A 621 -34.86 12.02 21.86
C ASP A 621 -33.99 12.51 23.03
N GLY A 622 -32.93 13.28 22.73
CA GLY A 622 -32.03 13.88 23.71
C GLY A 622 -30.84 13.00 24.08
N ASP A 623 -30.62 11.90 23.36
CA ASP A 623 -29.45 11.03 23.51
C ASP A 623 -28.31 11.47 22.58
N ARG A 624 -27.06 11.20 22.97
CA ARG A 624 -25.91 11.52 22.10
C ARG A 624 -25.84 10.56 20.92
N VAL A 625 -25.65 11.09 19.72
CA VAL A 625 -25.58 10.24 18.53
C VAL A 625 -24.23 9.52 18.42
N PRO A 626 -24.19 8.28 17.90
CA PRO A 626 -22.95 7.56 17.62
C PRO A 626 -22.04 8.33 16.68
N PHE A 627 -20.73 8.34 16.97
CA PHE A 627 -19.75 9.01 16.13
C PHE A 627 -19.38 8.16 14.89
N ASP A 628 -19.26 8.79 13.73
CA ASP A 628 -18.77 8.11 12.52
C ASP A 628 -17.28 7.76 12.65
N ARG A 629 -17.02 6.48 12.91
CA ARG A 629 -15.67 5.91 13.04
C ARG A 629 -14.83 6.13 11.79
N SER A 630 -15.41 6.33 10.60
CA SER A 630 -14.66 6.59 9.35
C SER A 630 -13.76 7.82 9.44
N LEU A 631 -14.12 8.77 10.32
CA LEU A 631 -13.39 10.01 10.58
C LEU A 631 -12.21 9.84 11.56
N ILE A 632 -12.03 8.65 12.15
CA ILE A 632 -10.89 8.33 13.02
C ILE A 632 -9.77 7.71 12.19
N TYR A 633 -8.75 8.52 11.89
CA TYR A 633 -7.57 8.12 11.14
C TYR A 633 -6.34 8.93 11.61
N PRO A 634 -5.10 8.46 11.36
CA PRO A 634 -3.90 9.05 11.99
C PRO A 634 -3.72 10.56 11.78
N TYR A 635 -4.16 11.10 10.63
CA TYR A 635 -4.01 12.53 10.35
C TYR A 635 -5.02 13.39 11.12
N ALA A 636 -6.15 12.82 11.57
CA ALA A 636 -7.16 13.54 12.35
C ALA A 636 -6.58 14.08 13.67
N PHE A 637 -5.69 13.32 14.34
CA PHE A 637 -5.01 13.76 15.57
C PHE A 637 -4.15 15.02 15.37
N ARG A 638 -3.58 15.21 14.18
CA ARG A 638 -2.88 16.46 13.83
C ARG A 638 -3.84 17.65 13.73
N HIS A 639 -5.05 17.44 13.23
CA HIS A 639 -6.09 18.48 13.23
C HIS A 639 -6.57 18.77 14.65
N SER A 640 -6.83 17.74 15.45
CA SER A 640 -7.20 17.89 16.87
C SER A 640 -6.14 18.64 17.68
N PHE A 641 -4.87 18.26 17.54
CA PHE A 641 -3.76 18.98 18.18
C PHE A 641 -3.79 20.48 17.83
N CYS A 642 -3.94 20.82 16.54
CA CYS A 642 -4.01 22.21 16.11
C CYS A 642 -5.24 22.95 16.66
N GLN A 643 -6.38 22.27 16.69
CA GLN A 643 -7.65 22.80 17.18
C GLN A 643 -7.58 23.08 18.69
N ARG A 644 -7.05 22.14 19.50
CA ARG A 644 -6.88 22.27 20.95
C ARG A 644 -6.12 23.54 21.34
N TYR A 645 -4.94 23.77 20.74
CA TYR A 645 -4.16 24.99 21.03
C TYR A 645 -4.84 26.26 20.49
N ALA A 646 -5.55 26.18 19.36
CA ALA A 646 -6.31 27.31 18.87
C ALA A 646 -7.48 27.68 19.80
N ASP A 647 -8.15 26.70 20.39
CA ASP A 647 -9.22 26.87 21.37
C ASP A 647 -8.70 27.36 22.72
N ALA A 648 -7.48 26.97 23.10
CA ALA A 648 -6.74 27.53 24.23
C ALA A 648 -6.25 28.97 24.00
N GLY A 649 -6.54 29.58 22.84
CA GLY A 649 -6.22 30.97 22.54
C GLY A 649 -4.81 31.21 22.01
N VAL A 650 -4.02 30.17 21.72
CA VAL A 650 -2.66 30.32 21.19
C VAL A 650 -2.65 31.13 19.90
N ARG A 651 -1.69 32.06 19.81
CA ARG A 651 -1.50 32.93 18.64
C ARG A 651 -1.11 32.10 17.42
N ILE A 652 -1.55 32.53 16.24
CA ILE A 652 -1.39 31.74 15.02
C ILE A 652 0.08 31.58 14.59
N GLU A 653 0.94 32.55 14.95
CA GLU A 653 2.38 32.54 14.70
C GLU A 653 3.05 31.40 15.49
N VAL A 654 2.68 31.26 16.76
CA VAL A 654 3.14 30.19 17.65
C VAL A 654 2.59 28.85 17.18
N LEU A 655 1.30 28.79 16.83
CA LEU A 655 0.67 27.57 16.32
C LEU A 655 1.29 27.10 14.99
N ARG A 656 1.70 28.04 14.11
CA ARG A 656 2.45 27.73 12.88
C ARG A 656 3.79 27.07 13.20
N GLU A 657 4.47 27.52 14.24
CA GLU A 657 5.75 26.97 14.68
C GLU A 657 5.58 25.59 15.31
N LEU A 658 4.61 25.44 16.23
CA LEU A 658 4.23 24.13 16.81
C LEU A 658 3.91 23.12 15.70
N MET A 659 3.09 23.51 14.71
CA MET A 659 2.72 22.65 13.58
C MET A 659 3.83 22.45 12.55
N ASP A 660 4.95 23.19 12.65
CA ASP A 660 6.01 23.26 11.65
C ASP A 660 5.46 23.50 10.23
N HIS A 661 4.67 24.57 10.05
CA HIS A 661 4.16 25.02 8.75
C HIS A 661 5.05 26.10 8.11
N LYS A 662 5.00 26.26 6.78
CA LYS A 662 5.74 27.32 6.06
C LYS A 662 4.99 28.65 5.98
N SER A 663 3.66 28.61 6.00
CA SER A 663 2.82 29.80 5.91
C SER A 663 1.68 29.76 6.93
N MET A 664 1.26 30.93 7.42
CA MET A 664 0.10 31.05 8.30
C MET A 664 -1.18 30.57 7.62
N GLN A 665 -1.34 30.82 6.31
CA GLN A 665 -2.46 30.31 5.51
C GLN A 665 -2.58 28.78 5.57
N THR A 666 -1.45 28.06 5.66
CA THR A 666 -1.48 26.61 5.86
C THR A 666 -2.04 26.26 7.23
N THR A 667 -1.60 26.95 8.29
CA THR A 667 -2.09 26.74 9.68
C THR A 667 -3.57 27.09 9.82
N GLN A 668 -4.05 28.14 9.14
CA GLN A 668 -5.45 28.57 9.17
C GLN A 668 -6.42 27.47 8.74
N ARG A 669 -6.00 26.54 7.88
CA ARG A 669 -6.80 25.41 7.40
C ARG A 669 -7.00 24.31 8.45
N TYR A 670 -6.21 24.26 9.51
CA TYR A 670 -6.22 23.14 10.47
C TYR A 670 -7.15 23.35 11.67
N TYR A 671 -7.76 24.54 11.82
CA TYR A 671 -8.64 24.83 12.96
C TYR A 671 -9.77 25.84 12.65
N LYS A 672 -10.93 25.62 13.27
CA LYS A 672 -12.09 26.52 13.25
C LYS A 672 -11.94 27.58 14.32
N ILE A 673 -12.41 28.80 14.04
CA ILE A 673 -12.56 29.80 15.11
C ILE A 673 -13.77 29.39 15.94
N SER A 674 -13.59 29.18 17.23
CA SER A 674 -14.70 28.87 18.14
C SER A 674 -15.71 30.04 18.21
N HIS A 675 -16.99 29.70 18.45
CA HIS A 675 -18.03 30.70 18.68
C HIS A 675 -17.68 31.67 19.82
N LYS A 676 -16.98 31.17 20.85
CA LYS A 676 -16.47 31.97 21.97
C LYS A 676 -15.47 33.03 21.50
N ARG A 677 -14.46 32.64 20.72
CA ARG A 677 -13.43 33.56 20.21
C ARG A 677 -14.00 34.58 19.23
N LYS A 678 -14.99 34.19 18.43
CA LYS A 678 -15.77 35.13 17.60
C LYS A 678 -16.53 36.13 18.49
N ARG A 679 -17.23 35.66 19.53
CA ARG A 679 -18.01 36.49 20.47
C ARG A 679 -17.11 37.49 21.21
N GLU A 680 -15.94 37.07 21.66
CA GLU A 680 -14.93 37.92 22.31
C GLU A 680 -14.43 39.01 21.35
N ALA A 681 -14.05 38.64 20.12
CA ALA A 681 -13.63 39.61 19.12
C ALA A 681 -14.73 40.62 18.77
N VAL A 682 -16.00 40.19 18.70
CA VAL A 682 -17.15 41.09 18.55
C VAL A 682 -17.32 42.00 19.76
N ASN A 683 -17.13 41.50 20.98
CA ASN A 683 -17.26 42.28 22.22
C ASN A 683 -16.25 43.41 22.33
N VAL A 684 -15.04 43.20 21.82
CA VAL A 684 -14.01 44.24 21.67
C VAL A 684 -14.42 45.20 20.55
N MET A 685 -14.65 44.67 19.34
CA MET A 685 -14.82 45.49 18.15
C MET A 685 -16.06 46.40 18.18
N ARG A 686 -17.16 45.95 18.82
CA ARG A 686 -18.41 46.72 18.92
C ARG A 686 -18.23 48.08 19.62
N LEU A 687 -17.17 48.27 20.40
CA LEU A 687 -16.88 49.50 21.12
C LEU A 687 -16.16 50.54 20.25
N HIS A 688 -15.57 50.11 19.13
CA HIS A 688 -14.70 50.93 18.28
C HIS A 688 -15.29 51.21 16.89
N THR A 689 -16.60 51.02 16.72
CA THR A 689 -17.31 51.41 15.50
C THR A 689 -17.49 52.93 15.44
N VAL A 690 -17.25 53.52 14.27
CA VAL A 690 -17.45 54.96 14.02
C VAL A 690 -18.52 55.18 12.95
N ASP A 691 -19.07 56.39 12.86
CA ASP A 691 -19.94 56.79 11.74
C ASP A 691 -19.14 57.38 10.56
N ARG A 692 -19.84 57.74 9.47
CA ARG A 692 -19.21 58.35 8.28
C ARG A 692 -18.48 59.68 8.54
N ARG A 693 -18.76 60.36 9.65
CA ARG A 693 -18.13 61.63 10.05
C ARG A 693 -17.00 61.39 11.05
N GLY A 694 -16.71 60.13 11.37
CA GLY A 694 -15.70 59.72 12.33
C GLY A 694 -16.12 59.90 13.79
N LYS A 695 -17.41 60.12 14.07
CA LYS A 695 -17.91 60.14 15.45
C LYS A 695 -18.05 58.71 15.96
N SER A 696 -17.63 58.49 17.21
CA SER A 696 -17.82 57.21 17.89
C SER A 696 -19.31 56.81 17.90
N ALA A 697 -19.59 55.58 17.48
CA ALA A 697 -20.93 55.03 17.33
C ALA A 697 -20.96 53.55 17.78
N PRO A 698 -20.66 53.26 19.07
CA PRO A 698 -20.54 51.90 19.58
C PRO A 698 -21.88 51.16 19.56
N MET A 699 -21.83 49.83 19.46
CA MET A 699 -23.03 48.99 19.49
C MET A 699 -23.28 48.39 20.88
N ALA A 700 -24.55 48.43 21.30
CA ALA A 700 -24.98 48.13 22.66
C ALA A 700 -24.64 46.71 23.16
N SER A 701 -24.52 45.73 22.26
CA SER A 701 -24.15 44.36 22.60
C SER A 701 -23.58 43.60 21.39
N ALA A 702 -22.93 42.47 21.63
CA ALA A 702 -22.51 41.56 20.55
C ALA A 702 -23.71 41.11 19.69
N THR A 703 -24.86 40.86 20.31
CA THR A 703 -26.11 40.55 19.60
C THR A 703 -26.56 41.71 18.71
N ALA A 704 -26.40 42.97 19.16
CA ALA A 704 -26.71 44.12 18.32
C ALA A 704 -25.74 44.25 17.13
N TYR A 705 -24.45 43.97 17.34
CA TYR A 705 -23.45 43.95 16.27
C TYR A 705 -23.77 42.89 15.21
N GLU A 706 -24.15 41.69 15.61
CA GLU A 706 -24.48 40.61 14.68
C GLU A 706 -25.87 40.75 14.03
N ALA A 707 -26.88 41.23 14.76
CA ALA A 707 -28.28 41.24 14.30
C ALA A 707 -28.71 42.58 13.66
N ARG A 708 -28.05 43.70 14.01
CA ARG A 708 -28.41 45.05 13.51
C ARG A 708 -27.36 45.65 12.60
N SER A 709 -26.35 44.87 12.24
CA SER A 709 -25.38 45.25 11.23
C SER A 709 -25.08 44.08 10.31
N VAL A 710 -24.81 44.39 9.05
CA VAL A 710 -24.33 43.42 8.07
C VAL A 710 -23.01 43.89 7.51
N ALA A 711 -22.06 42.95 7.36
CA ALA A 711 -20.80 43.25 6.70
C ALA A 711 -21.08 43.66 5.26
N VAL A 712 -20.64 44.86 4.90
CA VAL A 712 -20.56 45.36 3.53
C VAL A 712 -19.09 45.48 3.14
N ILE A 713 -18.82 45.76 1.86
CA ILE A 713 -17.49 45.60 1.25
C ILE A 713 -16.38 46.34 2.03
N PHE A 714 -16.67 47.52 2.58
CA PHE A 714 -15.68 48.37 3.25
C PHE A 714 -16.03 48.71 4.71
N GLY A 715 -16.95 47.99 5.36
CA GLY A 715 -17.35 48.26 6.75
C GLY A 715 -18.63 47.51 7.13
N ASN A 716 -19.33 47.96 8.17
CA ASN A 716 -20.67 47.46 8.48
C ASN A 716 -21.75 48.42 7.98
N CYS A 717 -22.92 47.88 7.64
CA CYS A 717 -24.12 48.65 7.33
C CYS A 717 -25.19 48.37 8.36
N THR A 718 -25.82 49.42 8.89
CA THR A 718 -26.93 49.32 9.86
C THR A 718 -28.28 49.74 9.28
N GLU A 719 -28.42 49.82 7.95
CA GLU A 719 -29.70 50.12 7.31
C GLU A 719 -30.61 48.88 7.38
N PRO A 720 -31.80 48.96 8.01
CA PRO A 720 -32.60 47.77 8.32
C PRO A 720 -32.95 46.89 7.11
N SER A 721 -33.26 47.48 5.95
CA SER A 721 -33.66 46.74 4.76
C SER A 721 -32.49 45.97 4.16
N ASN A 722 -31.31 46.58 4.12
CA ASN A 722 -30.08 45.99 3.64
C ASN A 722 -29.52 44.95 4.63
N VAL A 723 -29.67 45.17 5.94
CA VAL A 723 -29.37 44.17 6.97
C VAL A 723 -30.25 42.93 6.77
N LYS A 724 -31.57 43.10 6.62
CA LYS A 724 -32.51 42.00 6.35
C LYS A 724 -32.19 41.25 5.05
N ALA A 725 -31.68 41.95 4.04
CA ALA A 725 -31.26 41.39 2.78
C ALA A 725 -29.82 40.82 2.78
N GLY A 726 -29.15 40.74 3.93
CA GLY A 726 -27.79 40.20 4.03
C GLY A 726 -26.76 41.01 3.24
N GLY A 727 -26.93 42.34 3.16
CA GLY A 727 -26.03 43.26 2.46
C GLY A 727 -26.30 43.37 0.95
N LYS A 728 -27.31 42.69 0.42
CA LYS A 728 -27.56 42.57 -1.02
C LYS A 728 -28.52 43.62 -1.59
N ALA A 729 -29.23 44.40 -0.77
CA ALA A 729 -30.29 45.32 -1.22
C ALA A 729 -29.89 46.81 -1.26
N CYS A 730 -28.60 47.14 -1.10
CA CYS A 730 -28.16 48.54 -1.10
C CYS A 730 -28.42 49.23 -2.46
N PRO A 731 -29.12 50.38 -2.50
CA PRO A 731 -29.39 51.11 -3.75
C PRO A 731 -28.20 51.96 -4.23
N ILE A 732 -27.25 52.27 -3.34
CA ILE A 732 -26.07 53.10 -3.59
C ILE A 732 -24.78 52.30 -3.35
N ARG A 733 -24.65 51.17 -4.02
CA ARG A 733 -23.48 50.27 -3.87
C ARG A 733 -22.17 51.02 -4.11
N PHE A 734 -21.13 50.64 -3.38
CA PHE A 734 -19.78 51.22 -3.40
C PHE A 734 -19.65 52.65 -2.84
N GLN A 735 -20.76 53.34 -2.53
CA GLN A 735 -20.75 54.69 -1.97
C GLN A 735 -20.83 54.72 -0.42
N CYS A 736 -20.25 53.72 0.25
CA CYS A 736 -20.43 53.51 1.69
C CYS A 736 -19.93 54.69 2.53
N ALA A 737 -18.78 55.28 2.19
CA ALA A 737 -18.21 56.41 2.93
C ALA A 737 -19.12 57.66 2.94
N ALA A 738 -20.06 57.78 2.00
CA ALA A 738 -21.04 58.86 1.95
C ALA A 738 -22.35 58.53 2.70
N CYS A 739 -22.57 57.27 3.10
CA CYS A 739 -23.85 56.80 3.63
C CYS A 739 -23.98 56.99 5.15
N PRO A 740 -25.11 57.51 5.69
CA PRO A 740 -25.30 57.69 7.13
C PRO A 740 -25.38 56.38 7.93
N PHE A 741 -25.67 55.26 7.28
CA PHE A 741 -25.74 53.92 7.90
C PHE A 741 -24.42 53.16 7.89
N TYR A 742 -23.34 53.78 7.39
CA TYR A 742 -22.02 53.19 7.37
C TYR A 742 -21.40 53.20 8.78
N ARG A 743 -20.92 52.02 9.21
CA ARG A 743 -20.29 51.78 10.51
C ARG A 743 -18.98 51.01 10.34
N PRO A 744 -17.91 51.65 9.84
CA PRO A 744 -16.60 51.04 9.82
C PRO A 744 -16.04 50.89 11.23
N ASP A 745 -15.15 49.93 11.38
CA ASP A 745 -14.38 49.65 12.59
C ASP A 745 -12.92 49.34 12.20
N PRO A 746 -11.96 49.36 13.14
CA PRO A 746 -10.54 49.11 12.85
C PRO A 746 -10.26 47.83 12.06
N SER A 747 -11.12 46.82 12.14
CA SER A 747 -10.88 45.56 11.42
C SER A 747 -11.03 45.67 9.90
N TYR A 748 -11.55 46.79 9.39
CA TYR A 748 -11.67 47.08 7.95
C TYR A 748 -10.53 47.94 7.39
N LEU A 749 -9.60 48.43 8.22
CA LEU A 749 -8.50 49.31 7.78
C LEU A 749 -7.77 48.78 6.53
N PRO A 750 -7.29 47.52 6.47
CA PRO A 750 -6.53 47.03 5.32
C PRO A 750 -7.34 46.96 4.02
N VAL A 751 -8.62 46.56 4.09
CA VAL A 751 -9.47 46.45 2.89
C VAL A 751 -9.89 47.82 2.36
N ILE A 752 -10.03 48.82 3.24
CA ILE A 752 -10.26 50.21 2.82
C ILE A 752 -9.01 50.77 2.14
N GLU A 753 -7.81 50.49 2.65
CA GLU A 753 -6.54 50.88 2.03
C GLU A 753 -6.34 50.24 0.66
N ASP A 754 -6.64 48.96 0.51
CA ASP A 754 -6.65 48.26 -0.78
C ASP A 754 -7.64 48.90 -1.76
N HIS A 755 -8.84 49.24 -1.31
CA HIS A 755 -9.82 49.90 -2.15
C HIS A 755 -9.37 51.28 -2.61
N ILE A 756 -8.73 52.07 -1.75
CA ILE A 756 -8.15 53.36 -2.13
C ILE A 756 -7.09 53.18 -3.22
N ARG A 757 -6.26 52.12 -3.13
CA ARG A 757 -5.29 51.81 -4.20
C ARG A 757 -5.98 51.46 -5.51
N ALA A 758 -7.03 50.64 -5.47
CA ALA A 758 -7.82 50.29 -6.65
C ALA A 758 -8.47 51.53 -7.29
N LEU A 759 -9.13 52.38 -6.49
CA LEU A 759 -9.75 53.61 -6.98
C LEU A 759 -8.74 54.59 -7.61
N LYS A 760 -7.50 54.65 -7.09
CA LYS A 760 -6.43 55.45 -7.71
C LYS A 760 -6.04 54.90 -9.08
N ALA A 761 -5.89 53.58 -9.21
CA ALA A 761 -5.60 52.96 -10.50
C ALA A 761 -6.76 53.15 -11.49
N ASP A 762 -8.00 52.99 -11.04
CA ASP A 762 -9.20 53.22 -11.86
C ASP A 762 -9.29 54.69 -12.31
N LYS A 763 -8.93 55.64 -11.44
CA LYS A 763 -8.85 57.06 -11.79
C LYS A 763 -7.78 57.34 -12.84
N GLU A 764 -6.58 56.79 -12.68
CA GLU A 764 -5.49 56.92 -13.67
C GLU A 764 -5.93 56.36 -15.03
N MET A 765 -6.57 55.19 -15.04
CA MET A 765 -7.15 54.61 -16.25
C MET A 765 -8.25 55.48 -16.87
N ALA A 766 -9.17 56.01 -16.06
CA ALA A 766 -10.24 56.89 -16.54
C ALA A 766 -9.69 58.17 -17.18
N VAL A 767 -8.63 58.76 -16.62
CA VAL A 767 -7.93 59.92 -17.21
C VAL A 767 -7.25 59.54 -18.53
N MET A 768 -6.57 58.39 -18.57
CA MET A 768 -5.92 57.90 -19.81
C MET A 768 -6.91 57.55 -20.92
N MET A 769 -8.13 57.17 -20.56
CA MET A 769 -9.22 56.88 -21.49
C MET A 769 -10.01 58.13 -21.91
N GLU A 770 -9.61 59.33 -21.45
CA GLU A 770 -10.35 60.58 -21.68
C GLU A 770 -11.83 60.48 -21.25
N ALA A 771 -12.09 59.77 -20.14
CA ALA A 771 -13.45 59.67 -19.59
C ALA A 771 -13.97 61.05 -19.15
N ASP A 772 -15.28 61.25 -19.27
CA ASP A 772 -15.95 62.50 -18.87
C ASP A 772 -15.59 62.96 -17.45
N GLU A 773 -15.58 64.28 -17.26
CA GLU A 773 -15.18 64.93 -15.99
C GLU A 773 -15.96 64.39 -14.78
N PHE A 774 -17.25 64.07 -14.94
CA PHE A 774 -18.07 63.57 -13.85
C PHE A 774 -17.59 62.20 -13.32
N VAL A 775 -16.97 61.37 -14.16
CA VAL A 775 -16.43 60.05 -13.78
C VAL A 775 -15.16 60.24 -12.95
N VAL A 776 -14.25 61.09 -13.43
CA VAL A 776 -12.98 61.39 -12.75
C VAL A 776 -13.26 62.05 -11.39
N ARG A 777 -14.18 63.03 -11.34
CA ARG A 777 -14.60 63.68 -10.09
C ARG A 777 -15.19 62.69 -9.09
N ASN A 778 -16.06 61.78 -9.54
CA ASN A 778 -16.65 60.76 -8.66
C ASN A 778 -15.60 59.79 -8.08
N LEU A 779 -14.56 59.44 -8.83
CA LEU A 779 -13.45 58.62 -8.32
C LEU A 779 -12.60 59.41 -7.31
N GLU A 780 -12.34 60.69 -7.57
CA GLU A 780 -11.64 61.59 -6.63
C GLU A 780 -12.40 61.76 -5.30
N ASP A 781 -13.71 61.97 -5.37
CA ASP A 781 -14.57 62.13 -4.20
C ASP A 781 -14.59 60.85 -3.35
N GLN A 782 -14.67 59.68 -3.99
CA GLN A 782 -14.59 58.39 -3.29
C GLN A 782 -13.22 58.17 -2.63
N ILE A 783 -12.13 58.48 -3.33
CA ILE A 783 -10.77 58.41 -2.76
C ILE A 783 -10.67 59.30 -1.52
N SER A 784 -11.17 60.53 -1.58
CA SER A 784 -11.14 61.47 -0.46
C SER A 784 -11.98 60.97 0.73
N ALA A 785 -13.19 60.47 0.47
CA ALA A 785 -14.08 59.97 1.51
C ALA A 785 -13.51 58.76 2.26
N PHE A 786 -12.95 57.78 1.54
CA PHE A 786 -12.32 56.61 2.17
C PHE A 786 -11.00 56.95 2.86
N LYS A 787 -10.20 57.90 2.32
CA LYS A 787 -9.01 58.42 3.02
C LYS A 787 -9.38 59.04 4.37
N GLY A 788 -10.44 59.85 4.42
CA GLY A 788 -10.94 60.44 5.68
C GLY A 788 -11.37 59.36 6.69
N THR A 789 -11.94 58.25 6.20
CA THR A 789 -12.29 57.09 7.03
C THR A 789 -11.03 56.42 7.62
N VAL A 790 -10.00 56.18 6.80
CA VAL A 790 -8.72 55.60 7.26
C VAL A 790 -8.04 56.50 8.29
N GLU A 791 -7.97 57.82 8.03
CA GLU A 791 -7.36 58.78 8.96
C GLU A 791 -8.08 58.78 10.31
N THR A 792 -9.42 58.73 10.30
CA THR A 792 -10.22 58.62 11.53
C THR A 792 -9.89 57.35 12.31
N LEU A 793 -9.89 56.19 11.65
CA LEU A 793 -9.64 54.91 12.30
C LEU A 793 -8.20 54.82 12.83
N ARG A 794 -7.21 55.41 12.12
CA ARG A 794 -5.83 55.50 12.61
C ARG A 794 -5.71 56.39 13.84
N LYS A 795 -6.31 57.59 13.83
CA LYS A 795 -6.35 58.46 15.02
C LYS A 795 -7.01 57.79 16.21
N LEU A 796 -8.08 57.02 15.97
CA LEU A 796 -8.74 56.22 17.00
C LEU A 796 -7.76 55.18 17.60
N MET A 797 -7.05 54.42 16.75
CA MET A 797 -6.03 53.45 17.20
C MET A 797 -4.85 54.13 17.92
N GLU A 798 -4.39 55.28 17.43
CA GLU A 798 -3.30 56.06 18.03
C GLU A 798 -3.67 56.62 19.41
N SER A 799 -4.96 56.92 19.63
CA SER A 799 -5.46 57.42 20.93
C SER A 799 -5.62 56.35 22.02
N MET A 800 -5.55 55.07 21.66
CA MET A 800 -5.63 53.94 22.60
C MET A 800 -4.32 53.70 23.34
N GLY A 801 -4.40 53.18 24.57
CA GLY A 801 -3.25 52.62 25.27
C GLY A 801 -2.69 51.38 24.55
N GLN A 802 -1.45 50.99 24.84
CA GLN A 802 -0.80 49.88 24.12
C GLN A 802 -1.56 48.55 24.28
N ASP A 803 -2.02 48.23 25.50
CA ASP A 803 -2.77 46.99 25.77
C ASP A 803 -4.13 46.94 25.05
N GLU A 804 -4.85 48.07 25.03
CA GLU A 804 -6.13 48.21 24.33
C GLU A 804 -5.94 48.11 22.80
N ARG A 805 -4.88 48.72 22.26
CA ARG A 805 -4.53 48.64 20.84
C ARG A 805 -4.25 47.19 20.43
N ASP A 806 -3.47 46.46 21.22
CA ASP A 806 -3.13 45.06 20.96
C ASP A 806 -4.40 44.17 20.99
N GLU A 807 -5.32 44.43 21.91
CA GLU A 807 -6.61 43.73 21.98
C GLU A 807 -7.47 43.99 20.72
N VAL A 808 -7.54 45.24 20.26
CA VAL A 808 -8.28 45.63 19.05
C VAL A 808 -7.65 45.04 17.79
N GLU A 809 -6.32 44.96 17.69
CA GLU A 809 -5.62 44.32 16.55
C GLU A 809 -5.85 42.80 16.50
N GLN A 810 -5.86 42.14 17.66
CA GLN A 810 -6.18 40.72 17.76
C GLN A 810 -7.63 40.44 17.38
N ALA A 811 -8.58 41.20 17.94
CA ALA A 811 -10.00 41.13 17.58
C ALA A 811 -10.21 41.39 16.08
N SER A 812 -9.49 42.36 15.52
CA SER A 812 -9.52 42.68 14.09
C SER A 812 -9.09 41.50 13.22
N THR A 813 -8.07 40.76 13.64
CA THR A 813 -7.58 39.58 12.94
C THR A 813 -8.59 38.44 12.97
N VAL A 814 -9.24 38.22 14.12
CA VAL A 814 -10.31 37.21 14.26
C VAL A 814 -11.49 37.55 13.35
N LEU A 815 -12.01 38.79 13.38
CA LEU A 815 -13.17 39.20 12.58
C LEU A 815 -12.89 39.18 11.08
N ARG A 816 -11.67 39.54 10.65
CA ARG A 816 -11.25 39.38 9.25
C ARG A 816 -11.29 37.91 8.81
N LYS A 817 -10.85 36.96 9.66
CA LYS A 817 -10.93 35.52 9.36
C LYS A 817 -12.38 35.04 9.31
N VAL A 818 -13.24 35.46 10.24
CA VAL A 818 -14.69 35.14 10.21
C VAL A 818 -15.32 35.61 8.89
N ARG A 819 -15.02 36.84 8.46
CA ARG A 819 -15.56 37.39 7.20
C ARG A 819 -14.98 36.73 5.96
N ALA A 820 -13.71 36.32 5.97
CA ALA A 820 -13.13 35.56 4.85
C ALA A 820 -13.84 34.21 4.67
N VAL A 821 -14.13 33.51 5.77
CA VAL A 821 -14.86 32.23 5.76
C VAL A 821 -16.32 32.42 5.34
N GLN A 822 -17.01 33.45 5.86
CA GLN A 822 -18.40 33.75 5.49
C GLN A 822 -18.53 34.33 4.07
N GLY A 823 -17.49 35.04 3.59
CA GLY A 823 -17.43 35.70 2.29
C GLY A 823 -17.32 34.74 1.10
N HIS A 824 -16.94 33.48 1.31
CA HIS A 824 -16.98 32.46 0.24
C HIS A 824 -18.40 32.03 -0.14
N GLY A 825 -19.43 32.41 0.64
CA GLY A 825 -20.84 32.32 0.24
C GLY A 825 -21.40 33.56 -0.48
N SER A 826 -20.62 34.65 -0.61
CA SER A 826 -21.13 35.92 -1.16
C SER A 826 -20.12 36.79 -1.90
N ALA A 827 -18.93 36.30 -2.24
CA ALA A 827 -17.97 37.02 -3.05
C ALA A 827 -18.43 37.06 -4.51
N VAL A 828 -18.78 38.28 -4.90
CA VAL A 828 -19.13 38.72 -6.24
C VAL A 828 -17.94 38.49 -7.18
N SER A 829 -18.05 37.48 -8.04
CA SER A 829 -17.43 37.53 -9.37
C SER A 829 -18.23 38.57 -10.17
N LEU A 830 -17.61 39.70 -10.48
CA LEU A 830 -18.17 40.63 -11.46
C LEU A 830 -18.14 39.95 -12.84
N GLY A 831 -19.27 39.39 -13.26
CA GLY A 831 -19.55 39.20 -14.67
C GLY A 831 -19.74 40.57 -15.32
N MET A 832 -18.97 40.84 -16.37
CA MET A 832 -19.24 41.94 -17.30
C MET A 832 -20.72 41.93 -17.72
N PRO A 833 -21.38 43.09 -17.93
CA PRO A 833 -22.73 43.13 -18.49
C PRO A 833 -22.73 42.45 -19.86
N GLY A 834 -23.34 41.27 -19.95
CA GLY A 834 -23.69 40.68 -21.24
C GLY A 834 -24.73 41.58 -21.91
N PHE A 835 -24.47 41.97 -23.15
CA PHE A 835 -25.47 42.62 -24.00
C PHE A 835 -26.74 41.76 -24.04
N PRO A 836 -27.94 42.33 -23.84
CA PRO A 836 -29.18 41.60 -24.04
C PRO A 836 -29.25 41.15 -25.50
N GLY A 837 -29.27 39.83 -25.72
CA GLY A 837 -29.55 39.24 -27.02
C GLY A 837 -30.88 39.76 -27.57
N GLN A 838 -30.91 39.98 -28.88
CA GLN A 838 -32.09 40.40 -29.64
C GLN A 838 -33.33 39.62 -29.20
N ARG A 839 -34.34 40.35 -28.69
CA ARG A 839 -35.70 39.83 -28.61
C ARG A 839 -36.17 39.56 -30.04
N GLY A 840 -36.43 38.29 -30.34
CA GLY A 840 -37.13 37.88 -31.55
C GLY A 840 -38.48 38.59 -31.60
N GLY A 841 -38.62 39.50 -32.56
CA GLY A 841 -39.90 40.02 -32.99
C GLY A 841 -40.57 38.98 -33.88
N SER A 842 -41.78 38.57 -33.49
CA SER A 842 -42.77 38.04 -34.42
C SER A 842 -43.95 38.99 -34.36
N THR A 843 -44.23 39.68 -35.46
CA THR A 843 -45.49 39.59 -36.23
C THR A 843 -45.51 40.67 -37.31
N ALA A 844 -45.83 40.24 -38.54
CA ALA A 844 -46.00 40.96 -39.82
C ALA A 844 -44.72 41.28 -40.59
#